data_AF-A0A6U9Z3K0-F1
#
_entry.id   AF-A0A6U9Z3K0-F1
#
_cell.length_a   1.000
_cell.length_b   1.000
_cell.length_c   1.000
_cell.angle_alpha   90.00
_cell.angle_beta   90.00
_cell.angle_gamma   90.00
#
_symmetry.space_group_name_H-M   'P 1'
#
loop_
_entity.id
_entity.type
_entity.pdbx_description
1 polymer ?
#
loop_
_entity_poly.entity_id
_entity_poly.type
_entity_poly.pdbx_seq_one_letter_code
_entity_poly.pdbx_strand_id
1 'polypeptide(L)'
;MNNRVLGAGQAPPAKGVAVVNGDRRKGKRRSTHRHNTLLRCICFSVIATLIYVQFKVATTVNIEPPPAQAIHKGLEGFQKGSPRKSPDLLAVRNRNRNRNDIVSDIEAKESPTPAASLPNQNYAEKSLVLTAYLEPQETMVEFDIDNNEHDNNRLPSFKRNTSTSRLRSVAFPNANNCSTLMQNFPVDDFPVGVDGWLPWIHDYFPSLDKTSIHFVAQNRRRCDTGADNKDKMKFWAPQVSLFQGIPVVVEDPNLAGTKPEPKSTHGRRIGKDAATPTYRLASSFQEATHNATRFQCRFHHGGTTITTLSVFPFDYEFVNQQKHKKTMIFPPGDRDTQLFWLSQLVFTCPLPEEFQPLLASPSSLITTESSKKVAIDDQHQPALYVDLIPIRTPVRTDYNLLLDKLYAEVNKTSESAYLQEVFGRNHTIPSMDDAGRWENLPICRRSDNVLVPPSSSKSGGGRDQQQPSMVEIDTAQESKKPYRLVACTWASSAYKRRGDVHGVSDSVQRLKEWIQFHLMVDIDHIYVYDNTDTSITSGNSSDLYDVTRSFGADRVTYNPWPCKICNNNKPAQSSPGERSSQYAAESSCRKRYGELSEWMTFIDIDEYMVPMKQNEDGEYSWRPVMDEMDKLNISIMKFLSSKGKPRVEFTE
;
A
#
# COMPACT_ATOMS: atom_id res chain seq x y z
N MET A 1 25.90 56.05 34.19
CA MET A 1 26.34 57.44 33.97
C MET A 1 26.23 57.76 32.48
N ASN A 2 25.62 58.92 32.19
CA ASN A 2 25.61 59.73 30.97
C ASN A 2 24.75 59.35 29.73
N ASN A 3 23.76 60.22 29.53
CA ASN A 3 22.96 60.54 28.34
C ASN A 3 23.79 61.19 27.20
N ARG A 4 23.32 61.05 25.93
CA ARG A 4 23.08 62.16 24.96
C ARG A 4 22.60 61.67 23.56
N VAL A 5 21.30 61.84 23.28
CA VAL A 5 20.65 62.74 22.29
C VAL A 5 21.20 62.94 20.84
N LEU A 6 20.28 62.69 19.87
CA LEU A 6 19.98 63.25 18.52
C LEU A 6 20.82 62.95 17.25
N GLY A 7 20.07 62.66 16.17
CA GLY A 7 20.48 62.89 14.77
C GLY A 7 19.58 62.21 13.72
N ALA A 8 18.66 62.95 13.10
CA ALA A 8 17.83 62.53 11.95
C ALA A 8 18.53 62.81 10.61
N GLY A 9 18.28 61.99 9.57
CA GLY A 9 18.88 62.14 8.24
C GLY A 9 17.99 61.64 7.09
N GLN A 10 17.40 62.62 6.40
CA GLN A 10 16.87 62.73 5.02
C GLN A 10 17.09 61.59 3.99
N ALA A 11 16.04 61.36 3.19
CA ALA A 11 16.05 60.62 1.93
C ALA A 11 16.06 61.59 0.72
N PRO A 12 16.61 61.22 -0.45
CA PRO A 12 16.50 61.98 -1.69
C PRO A 12 15.53 61.34 -2.74
N PRO A 13 15.06 62.12 -3.74
CA PRO A 13 14.02 61.73 -4.71
C PRO A 13 14.55 61.49 -6.14
N ALA A 14 13.73 60.92 -7.03
CA ALA A 14 13.91 61.04 -8.49
C ALA A 14 12.57 61.04 -9.26
N LYS A 15 12.53 61.89 -10.29
CA LYS A 15 11.38 62.36 -11.10
C LYS A 15 11.18 61.55 -12.40
N GLY A 16 10.00 61.71 -13.01
CA GLY A 16 9.64 61.32 -14.40
C GLY A 16 10.43 62.09 -15.48
N VAL A 17 10.14 62.08 -16.79
CA VAL A 17 8.90 61.97 -17.59
C VAL A 17 9.33 61.73 -19.06
N ALA A 18 8.53 61.06 -19.90
CA ALA A 18 8.36 61.43 -21.32
C ALA A 18 7.13 60.74 -21.95
N VAL A 19 6.43 61.52 -22.79
CA VAL A 19 5.14 61.29 -23.48
C VAL A 19 5.40 61.27 -24.99
N VAL A 20 4.72 60.43 -25.79
CA VAL A 20 4.30 60.75 -27.18
C VAL A 20 2.98 60.03 -27.53
N ASN A 21 2.12 60.77 -28.25
CA ASN A 21 0.74 60.51 -28.68
C ASN A 21 0.53 59.49 -29.82
N GLY A 22 -0.71 59.00 -29.96
CA GLY A 22 -1.26 58.44 -31.20
C GLY A 22 -2.78 58.20 -31.11
N ASP A 23 -3.54 58.81 -32.02
CA ASP A 23 -4.96 59.17 -31.94
C ASP A 23 -5.87 58.34 -32.91
N ARG A 24 -7.20 58.43 -32.72
CA ARG A 24 -8.36 58.04 -33.59
C ARG A 24 -8.78 56.55 -33.64
N ARG A 25 -10.07 56.16 -33.61
CA ARG A 25 -11.29 56.73 -34.23
C ARG A 25 -12.58 56.23 -33.53
N LYS A 26 -13.62 57.07 -33.57
CA LYS A 26 -14.99 56.86 -33.07
C LYS A 26 -15.84 55.98 -34.01
N GLY A 27 -16.79 55.24 -33.45
CA GLY A 27 -17.95 54.67 -34.14
C GLY A 27 -19.13 54.45 -33.17
N LYS A 28 -20.28 55.07 -33.46
CA LYS A 28 -21.48 55.19 -32.62
C LYS A 28 -22.66 54.65 -33.44
N ARG A 29 -23.47 53.69 -32.94
CA ARG A 29 -24.95 53.69 -33.02
C ARG A 29 -25.64 52.35 -32.68
N ARG A 30 -26.78 52.53 -31.99
CA ARG A 30 -28.07 51.82 -32.02
C ARG A 30 -28.36 50.66 -31.04
N SER A 31 -28.99 51.10 -29.94
CA SER A 31 -30.15 50.51 -29.26
C SER A 31 -31.19 49.84 -30.17
N THR A 32 -31.72 48.70 -29.71
CA THR A 32 -33.16 48.36 -29.67
C THR A 32 -33.42 47.21 -28.68
N HIS A 33 -34.42 47.41 -27.79
CA HIS A 33 -35.40 46.47 -27.19
C HIS A 33 -35.01 45.04 -26.73
N ARG A 34 -35.65 44.38 -25.76
CA ARG A 34 -36.50 44.63 -24.57
C ARG A 34 -36.89 43.20 -24.08
N HIS A 35 -37.06 43.03 -22.78
CA HIS A 35 -37.85 42.00 -22.07
C HIS A 35 -37.29 40.62 -21.67
N ASN A 36 -37.59 40.33 -20.39
CA ASN A 36 -37.83 39.06 -19.71
C ASN A 36 -36.66 38.33 -19.03
N THR A 37 -36.36 38.72 -17.80
CA THR A 37 -36.09 37.73 -16.73
C THR A 37 -36.42 38.31 -15.35
N LEU A 38 -37.64 38.03 -14.87
CA LEU A 38 -38.03 38.20 -13.46
C LEU A 38 -38.70 36.89 -13.04
N LEU A 39 -37.92 36.00 -12.43
CA LEU A 39 -38.33 34.93 -11.49
C LEU A 39 -37.15 33.94 -11.39
N ARG A 40 -36.23 34.13 -10.44
CA ARG A 40 -35.31 33.07 -9.91
C ARG A 40 -34.39 33.51 -8.76
N CYS A 41 -34.79 34.44 -7.88
CA CYS A 41 -33.92 34.91 -6.79
C CYS A 41 -34.46 34.72 -5.35
N ILE A 42 -35.47 33.89 -5.10
CA ILE A 42 -36.03 33.77 -3.72
C ILE A 42 -35.85 32.39 -3.06
N CYS A 43 -35.36 31.36 -3.75
CA CYS A 43 -35.23 30.02 -3.13
C CYS A 43 -33.83 29.64 -2.59
N PHE A 44 -32.79 30.45 -2.75
CA PHE A 44 -31.43 30.05 -2.32
C PHE A 44 -30.92 30.64 -1.00
N SER A 45 -31.49 31.74 -0.48
CA SER A 45 -30.97 32.37 0.75
C SER A 45 -31.44 31.71 2.06
N VAL A 46 -32.52 30.92 2.05
CA VAL A 46 -33.07 30.31 3.27
C VAL A 46 -32.35 29.00 3.63
N ILE A 47 -31.82 28.27 2.64
CA ILE A 47 -31.13 26.98 2.88
C ILE A 47 -29.69 27.20 3.37
N ALA A 48 -29.00 28.25 2.90
CA ALA A 48 -27.63 28.55 3.34
C ALA A 48 -27.55 28.98 4.82
N THR A 49 -28.61 29.57 5.37
CA THR A 49 -28.63 30.06 6.76
C THR A 49 -28.95 28.92 7.75
N LEU A 50 -29.69 27.89 7.34
CA LEU A 50 -29.99 26.73 8.19
C LEU A 50 -28.81 25.75 8.31
N ILE A 51 -27.96 25.64 7.30
CA ILE A 51 -26.76 24.78 7.34
C ILE A 51 -25.64 25.41 8.18
N TYR A 52 -25.55 26.75 8.22
CA TYR A 52 -24.52 27.45 9.00
C TYR A 52 -24.79 27.44 10.52
N VAL A 53 -26.03 27.24 10.96
CA VAL A 53 -26.41 27.24 12.39
C VAL A 53 -26.23 25.86 13.05
N GLN A 54 -26.21 24.75 12.30
CA GLN A 54 -26.02 23.42 12.89
C GLN A 54 -24.55 23.05 13.20
N PHE A 55 -23.55 23.78 12.69
CA PHE A 55 -22.14 23.46 12.94
C PHE A 55 -21.48 24.23 14.09
N LYS A 56 -22.25 25.00 14.88
CA LYS A 56 -21.72 25.83 15.98
C LYS A 56 -22.27 25.51 17.37
N VAL A 57 -22.65 24.26 17.60
CA VAL A 57 -22.89 23.71 18.95
C VAL A 57 -21.96 22.52 19.16
N ALA A 58 -20.66 22.81 19.18
CA ALA A 58 -19.67 21.95 19.83
C ALA A 58 -19.22 22.70 21.09
N THR A 59 -19.58 22.12 22.23
CA THR A 59 -19.35 22.56 23.60
C THR A 59 -17.90 22.97 23.86
N THR A 60 -17.69 24.25 24.19
CA THR A 60 -16.54 24.72 24.97
C THR A 60 -16.71 24.25 26.41
N VAL A 61 -16.02 23.19 26.80
CA VAL A 61 -15.77 22.87 28.21
C VAL A 61 -14.55 23.70 28.63
N ASN A 62 -14.79 24.72 29.47
CA ASN A 62 -13.73 25.43 30.18
C ASN A 62 -13.15 24.51 31.25
N ILE A 63 -11.97 23.95 31.00
CA ILE A 63 -11.14 23.36 32.04
C ILE A 63 -10.22 24.49 32.54
N GLU A 64 -10.46 24.96 33.75
CA GLU A 64 -9.54 25.86 34.45
C GLU A 64 -8.20 25.15 34.71
N PRO A 65 -7.05 25.75 34.37
CA PRO A 65 -5.76 25.22 34.78
C PRO A 65 -5.54 25.42 36.29
N PRO A 66 -4.91 24.48 37.01
CA PRO A 66 -4.58 24.68 38.42
C PRO A 66 -3.52 25.79 38.57
N PRO A 67 -3.51 26.49 39.72
CA PRO A 67 -2.69 27.68 39.92
C PRO A 67 -1.20 27.34 39.96
N ALA A 68 -0.43 28.04 39.14
CA ALA A 68 1.03 28.01 39.16
C ALA A 68 1.54 28.65 40.46
N GLN A 69 2.12 27.83 41.35
CA GLN A 69 2.91 28.32 42.47
C GLN A 69 4.30 28.75 41.96
N ALA A 70 4.59 30.04 42.11
CA ALA A 70 5.88 30.62 41.79
C ALA A 70 6.94 30.20 42.83
N ILE A 71 7.98 29.48 42.40
CA ILE A 71 9.21 29.31 43.18
C ILE A 71 10.32 30.08 42.48
N HIS A 72 10.69 31.20 43.10
CA HIS A 72 11.93 31.94 42.84
C HIS A 72 13.09 31.28 43.58
N LYS A 73 14.17 30.94 42.84
CA LYS A 73 15.60 30.82 43.22
C LYS A 73 16.27 30.10 42.03
N GLY A 74 17.17 30.71 41.26
CA GLY A 74 18.42 31.33 41.67
C GLY A 74 19.53 30.36 41.31
N LEU A 75 20.23 30.60 40.19
CA LEU A 75 21.56 30.05 39.89
C LEU A 75 22.11 30.78 38.65
N GLU A 76 22.95 31.77 38.93
CA GLU A 76 23.89 32.38 38.00
C GLU A 76 25.06 31.42 37.74
N GLY A 77 25.61 31.50 36.54
CA GLY A 77 27.00 31.12 36.26
C GLY A 77 27.18 29.89 35.39
N PHE A 78 27.23 30.09 34.06
CA PHE A 78 28.10 29.28 33.20
C PHE A 78 28.66 30.13 32.04
N GLN A 79 29.98 30.13 31.95
CA GLN A 79 30.80 30.94 31.06
C GLN A 79 30.62 30.58 29.58
N LYS A 80 30.62 31.60 28.72
CA LYS A 80 30.71 31.48 27.27
C LYS A 80 32.09 30.95 26.85
N GLY A 81 32.14 29.72 26.36
CA GLY A 81 33.28 29.19 25.60
C GLY A 81 33.22 29.61 24.13
N SER A 82 34.33 30.13 23.62
CA SER A 82 34.53 30.61 22.25
C SER A 82 34.50 29.47 21.21
N PRO A 83 34.08 29.71 19.94
CA PRO A 83 33.96 28.65 18.95
C PRO A 83 35.33 28.24 18.37
N ARG A 84 35.68 26.95 18.48
CA ARG A 84 36.79 26.35 17.72
C ARG A 84 36.36 26.14 16.26
N LYS A 85 37.19 26.63 15.35
CA LYS A 85 37.10 26.39 13.90
C LYS A 85 37.34 24.91 13.61
N SER A 86 36.42 24.29 12.87
CA SER A 86 36.54 22.93 12.33
C SER A 86 37.41 22.92 11.06
N PRO A 87 38.24 21.90 10.83
CA PRO A 87 39.00 21.75 9.60
C PRO A 87 38.17 21.13 8.47
N ASP A 88 38.61 21.42 7.24
CA ASP A 88 38.04 21.05 5.94
C ASP A 88 37.64 19.57 5.79
N LEU A 89 36.39 19.36 5.36
CA LEU A 89 35.83 18.07 4.95
C LEU A 89 35.71 18.03 3.42
N LEU A 90 36.79 17.67 2.74
CA LEU A 90 36.82 17.45 1.28
C LEU A 90 37.05 15.98 0.87
N ALA A 91 37.04 15.01 1.80
CA ALA A 91 37.45 13.63 1.50
C ALA A 91 36.34 12.54 1.53
N VAL A 92 35.06 12.89 1.73
CA VAL A 92 33.99 11.86 1.91
C VAL A 92 33.11 11.64 0.66
N ARG A 93 33.38 12.34 -0.45
CA ARG A 93 32.47 12.35 -1.62
C ARG A 93 32.57 11.15 -2.58
N ASN A 94 33.52 10.23 -2.40
CA ASN A 94 33.81 9.17 -3.39
C ASN A 94 33.43 7.72 -3.00
N ARG A 95 32.83 7.45 -1.84
CA ARG A 95 32.49 6.05 -1.45
C ARG A 95 31.08 5.57 -1.80
N ASN A 96 30.17 6.45 -2.28
CA ASN A 96 28.79 6.06 -2.58
C ASN A 96 28.49 5.77 -4.07
N ARG A 97 29.46 5.89 -4.98
CA ARG A 97 29.24 5.55 -6.40
C ARG A 97 29.37 4.05 -6.70
N ASN A 98 30.22 3.31 -5.98
CA ASN A 98 30.48 1.88 -6.27
C ASN A 98 29.40 0.90 -5.78
N ARG A 99 28.25 1.35 -5.27
CA ARG A 99 27.19 0.44 -4.79
C ARG A 99 26.06 0.21 -5.80
N ASN A 100 25.98 1.01 -6.86
CA ASN A 100 25.01 0.81 -7.94
C ASN A 100 25.59 0.03 -9.14
N ASP A 101 26.91 -0.21 -9.18
CA ASP A 101 27.58 -0.94 -10.26
C ASP A 101 27.69 -2.46 -9.99
N ILE A 102 27.05 -2.98 -8.93
CA ILE A 102 27.10 -4.42 -8.56
C ILE A 102 25.88 -5.21 -9.08
N VAL A 103 24.93 -4.56 -9.77
CA VAL A 103 23.74 -5.23 -10.35
C VAL A 103 23.93 -5.57 -11.84
N SER A 104 25.08 -5.27 -12.44
CA SER A 104 25.35 -5.59 -13.86
C SER A 104 25.77 -7.04 -14.13
N ASP A 105 26.06 -7.86 -13.11
CA ASP A 105 26.72 -9.17 -13.30
C ASP A 105 25.81 -10.37 -13.03
N ILE A 106 24.48 -10.21 -13.09
CA ILE A 106 23.58 -11.38 -13.20
C ILE A 106 23.56 -11.81 -14.67
N GLU A 107 24.60 -12.56 -15.08
CA GLU A 107 24.59 -13.31 -16.33
C GLU A 107 23.39 -14.25 -16.33
N ALA A 108 22.44 -13.97 -17.22
CA ALA A 108 21.34 -14.86 -17.53
C ALA A 108 21.93 -16.16 -18.10
N LYS A 109 21.99 -17.23 -17.30
CA LYS A 109 22.22 -18.57 -17.83
C LYS A 109 21.01 -18.97 -18.67
N GLU A 110 21.13 -18.83 -19.99
CA GLU A 110 20.21 -19.44 -20.94
C GLU A 110 20.15 -20.95 -20.67
N SER A 111 18.97 -21.45 -20.36
CA SER A 111 18.73 -22.88 -20.19
C SER A 111 18.30 -23.48 -21.53
N PRO A 112 18.91 -24.59 -21.99
CA PRO A 112 18.58 -25.20 -23.27
C PRO A 112 17.20 -25.87 -23.21
N THR A 113 16.39 -25.63 -24.24
CA THR A 113 15.07 -26.23 -24.45
C THR A 113 15.20 -27.70 -24.88
N PRO A 114 14.65 -28.69 -24.14
CA PRO A 114 14.62 -30.07 -24.62
C PRO A 114 13.33 -30.36 -25.41
N ALA A 115 13.49 -30.95 -26.59
CA ALA A 115 12.40 -31.46 -27.43
C ALA A 115 11.73 -32.69 -26.78
N ALA A 116 10.40 -32.68 -26.72
CA ALA A 116 9.60 -33.69 -26.04
C ALA A 116 9.26 -34.89 -26.94
N SER A 117 9.50 -36.09 -26.40
CA SER A 117 8.76 -37.31 -26.76
C SER A 117 8.07 -37.82 -25.49
N LEU A 118 6.78 -38.16 -25.59
CA LEU A 118 5.89 -38.51 -24.48
C LEU A 118 5.94 -40.00 -24.15
N PRO A 119 6.09 -40.36 -22.87
CA PRO A 119 5.32 -41.46 -22.31
C PRO A 119 4.51 -41.01 -21.08
N ASN A 120 3.33 -41.61 -20.90
CA ASN A 120 2.45 -41.48 -19.74
C ASN A 120 3.23 -41.59 -18.42
N GLN A 121 3.49 -40.46 -17.76
CA GLN A 121 4.00 -40.41 -16.39
C GLN A 121 2.90 -39.88 -15.49
N ASN A 122 2.74 -40.53 -14.33
CA ASN A 122 2.07 -39.94 -13.17
C ASN A 122 2.56 -38.50 -13.04
N TYR A 123 1.64 -37.54 -13.16
CA TYR A 123 1.90 -36.13 -12.92
C TYR A 123 2.26 -35.95 -11.43
N ALA A 124 3.49 -36.31 -11.06
CA ALA A 124 4.13 -35.72 -9.91
C ALA A 124 4.17 -34.22 -10.24
N GLU A 125 3.28 -33.47 -9.61
CA GLU A 125 3.08 -32.04 -9.82
C GLU A 125 4.44 -31.37 -9.65
N LYS A 126 5.11 -31.09 -10.78
CA LYS A 126 6.45 -30.54 -10.77
C LYS A 126 6.33 -29.19 -10.07
N SER A 127 7.00 -29.05 -8.93
CA SER A 127 6.93 -27.84 -8.10
C SER A 127 7.10 -26.61 -8.98
N LEU A 128 6.06 -25.78 -9.05
CA LEU A 128 6.09 -24.58 -9.87
C LEU A 128 7.07 -23.60 -9.24
N VAL A 129 7.93 -23.02 -10.09
CA VAL A 129 8.97 -22.07 -9.66
C VAL A 129 8.43 -20.66 -9.84
N LEU A 130 8.44 -19.88 -8.76
CA LEU A 130 8.13 -18.45 -8.81
C LEU A 130 9.03 -17.79 -9.86
N THR A 131 8.42 -17.15 -10.86
CA THR A 131 9.15 -16.54 -11.97
C THR A 131 8.61 -15.15 -12.28
N ALA A 132 9.49 -14.16 -12.38
CA ALA A 132 9.14 -12.86 -12.92
C ALA A 132 9.42 -12.84 -14.42
N TYR A 133 8.40 -12.53 -15.22
CA TYR A 133 8.56 -12.24 -16.64
C TYR A 133 8.56 -10.72 -16.83
N LEU A 134 9.62 -10.20 -17.42
CA LEU A 134 9.92 -8.78 -17.50
C LEU A 134 9.79 -8.32 -18.94
N GLU A 135 9.00 -7.28 -19.17
CA GLU A 135 8.95 -6.62 -20.47
C GLU A 135 10.16 -5.68 -20.62
N PRO A 136 10.94 -5.80 -21.70
CA PRO A 136 12.08 -4.92 -21.94
C PRO A 136 11.65 -3.46 -22.17
N GLN A 137 12.47 -2.50 -21.76
CA GLN A 137 12.16 -1.07 -21.92
C GLN A 137 12.03 -0.65 -23.39
N GLU A 138 12.66 -1.35 -24.33
CA GLU A 138 12.54 -1.07 -25.78
C GLU A 138 11.17 -1.44 -26.34
N THR A 139 10.39 -2.26 -25.63
CA THR A 139 8.97 -2.48 -25.95
C THR A 139 8.12 -1.24 -25.64
N MET A 140 8.72 -0.25 -24.98
CA MET A 140 8.13 0.99 -24.52
C MET A 140 8.69 2.13 -25.36
N VAL A 141 8.29 2.16 -26.64
CA VAL A 141 8.70 3.25 -27.55
C VAL A 141 8.02 4.53 -27.08
N GLU A 142 8.84 5.47 -26.59
CA GLU A 142 8.41 6.80 -26.23
C GLU A 142 8.00 7.54 -27.51
N PHE A 143 6.71 7.62 -27.81
CA PHE A 143 6.24 8.46 -28.91
C PHE A 143 6.21 9.91 -28.42
N ASP A 144 7.15 10.71 -28.93
CA ASP A 144 7.06 12.18 -28.87
C ASP A 144 5.86 12.60 -29.72
N ILE A 145 4.69 12.61 -29.10
CA ILE A 145 3.52 13.28 -29.67
C ILE A 145 3.79 14.78 -29.53
N ASP A 146 4.45 15.30 -30.56
CA ASP A 146 4.60 16.71 -30.93
C ASP A 146 5.97 17.35 -30.70
N ASN A 147 6.72 17.47 -31.81
CA ASN A 147 7.60 18.60 -32.12
C ASN A 147 6.86 19.97 -32.16
N ASN A 148 5.67 20.11 -31.55
CA ASN A 148 5.03 21.40 -31.29
C ASN A 148 5.35 21.80 -29.84
N GLU A 149 6.31 22.72 -29.75
CA GLU A 149 6.96 23.31 -28.58
C GLU A 149 6.03 24.02 -27.56
N HIS A 150 4.73 23.75 -27.55
CA HIS A 150 3.74 24.51 -26.77
C HIS A 150 2.87 23.70 -25.79
N ASP A 151 3.03 22.39 -25.66
CA ASP A 151 2.36 21.61 -24.60
C ASP A 151 3.34 20.69 -23.85
N ASN A 152 4.26 21.29 -23.10
CA ASN A 152 5.37 20.64 -22.34
C ASN A 152 4.93 19.65 -21.23
N ASN A 153 3.67 19.22 -21.19
CA ASN A 153 3.14 18.34 -20.14
C ASN A 153 2.49 17.05 -20.67
N ARG A 154 2.53 16.76 -21.97
CA ARG A 154 2.01 15.49 -22.49
C ARG A 154 3.01 14.35 -22.25
N LEU A 155 2.56 13.33 -21.52
CA LEU A 155 3.32 12.09 -21.41
C LEU A 155 3.28 11.35 -22.76
N PRO A 156 4.38 10.67 -23.12
CA PRO A 156 4.49 9.90 -24.37
C PRO A 156 3.38 8.86 -24.53
N SER A 157 2.94 8.61 -25.77
CA SER A 157 2.13 7.42 -26.06
C SER A 157 3.01 6.18 -26.22
N PHE A 158 2.43 4.98 -26.01
CA PHE A 158 3.17 3.72 -25.91
C PHE A 158 2.57 2.68 -26.85
N LYS A 159 3.18 2.34 -27.98
CA LYS A 159 2.68 1.22 -28.78
C LYS A 159 3.20 -0.10 -28.22
N ARG A 160 2.31 -0.90 -27.62
CA ARG A 160 2.69 -2.18 -27.00
C ARG A 160 2.80 -3.27 -28.07
N ASN A 161 4.00 -3.80 -28.26
CA ASN A 161 4.28 -4.95 -29.14
C ASN A 161 5.08 -6.00 -28.38
N THR A 162 4.46 -6.56 -27.35
CA THR A 162 5.08 -7.57 -26.48
C THR A 162 4.62 -8.95 -26.93
N SER A 163 5.56 -9.90 -26.92
CA SER A 163 5.31 -11.31 -27.18
C SER A 163 6.10 -12.12 -26.18
N THR A 164 5.64 -13.34 -25.88
CA THR A 164 6.30 -14.25 -24.93
C THR A 164 7.80 -14.42 -25.22
N SER A 165 8.17 -14.47 -26.51
CA SER A 165 9.57 -14.57 -26.97
C SER A 165 10.46 -13.37 -26.67
N ARG A 166 9.87 -12.22 -26.31
CA ARG A 166 10.58 -10.99 -25.95
C ARG A 166 10.66 -10.77 -24.44
N LEU A 167 9.96 -11.58 -23.64
CA LEU A 167 9.98 -11.45 -22.18
C LEU A 167 11.28 -12.04 -21.63
N ARG A 168 11.92 -11.32 -20.72
CA ARG A 168 13.04 -11.86 -19.93
C ARG A 168 12.48 -12.52 -18.68
N SER A 169 12.83 -13.78 -18.42
CA SER A 169 12.44 -14.47 -17.18
C SER A 169 13.53 -14.38 -16.11
N VAL A 170 13.10 -14.29 -14.85
CA VAL A 170 13.96 -14.39 -13.65
C VAL A 170 13.27 -15.34 -12.67
N ALA A 171 13.92 -16.47 -12.38
CA ALA A 171 13.35 -17.54 -11.55
C ALA A 171 13.87 -17.47 -10.11
N PHE A 172 13.00 -17.80 -9.15
CA PHE A 172 13.26 -17.77 -7.72
C PHE A 172 12.97 -19.14 -7.08
N PRO A 173 13.88 -20.12 -7.25
CA PRO A 173 13.63 -21.52 -6.86
C PRO A 173 13.50 -21.76 -5.36
N ASN A 174 13.89 -20.79 -4.51
CA ASN A 174 13.82 -20.91 -3.04
C ASN A 174 12.50 -20.35 -2.45
N ALA A 175 11.65 -19.73 -3.28
CA ALA A 175 10.43 -19.05 -2.87
C ALA A 175 9.18 -19.92 -3.12
N ASN A 176 9.24 -21.20 -2.74
CA ASN A 176 8.22 -22.22 -2.97
C ASN A 176 7.87 -23.02 -1.71
N ASN A 177 8.49 -22.72 -0.56
CA ASN A 177 8.19 -23.34 0.72
C ASN A 177 7.47 -22.35 1.64
N CYS A 178 6.28 -22.72 2.12
CA CYS A 178 5.42 -21.85 2.92
C CYS A 178 6.00 -21.44 4.27
N SER A 179 6.85 -22.27 4.87
CA SER A 179 7.48 -21.94 6.16
C SER A 179 8.62 -20.94 6.06
N THR A 180 9.26 -20.86 4.90
CA THR A 180 10.38 -19.96 4.64
C THR A 180 10.05 -18.91 3.57
N LEU A 181 8.78 -18.83 3.15
CA LEU A 181 8.37 -18.05 1.99
C LEU A 181 8.74 -16.59 2.18
N MET A 182 8.37 -15.99 3.32
CA MET A 182 8.64 -14.59 3.57
C MET A 182 10.14 -14.28 3.56
N GLN A 183 10.98 -15.13 4.17
CA GLN A 183 12.44 -14.95 4.20
C GLN A 183 13.08 -15.09 2.82
N ASN A 184 12.57 -16.00 1.99
CA ASN A 184 13.12 -16.30 0.67
C ASN A 184 12.45 -15.50 -0.46
N PHE A 185 11.40 -14.73 -0.17
CA PHE A 185 10.69 -13.96 -1.17
C PHE A 185 11.59 -12.82 -1.66
N PRO A 186 11.74 -12.62 -2.99
CA PRO A 186 12.72 -11.71 -3.56
C PRO A 186 12.26 -10.25 -3.51
N VAL A 187 11.86 -9.75 -2.32
CA VAL A 187 11.42 -8.36 -2.17
C VAL A 187 12.55 -7.41 -2.56
N ASP A 188 13.77 -7.67 -2.08
CA ASP A 188 14.91 -6.78 -2.33
C ASP A 188 15.66 -7.10 -3.62
N ASP A 189 15.58 -8.35 -4.08
CA ASP A 189 16.14 -8.82 -5.36
C ASP A 189 15.16 -8.62 -6.53
N PHE A 190 14.20 -7.71 -6.34
CA PHE A 190 13.32 -7.24 -7.41
C PHE A 190 14.17 -6.82 -8.61
N PRO A 191 13.82 -7.21 -9.86
CA PRO A 191 14.59 -6.85 -11.04
C PRO A 191 14.45 -5.35 -11.39
N VAL A 192 15.14 -4.53 -10.60
CA VAL A 192 15.17 -3.06 -10.69
C VAL A 192 15.69 -2.65 -12.07
N GLY A 193 14.99 -1.70 -12.69
CA GLY A 193 15.46 -1.06 -13.92
C GLY A 193 15.13 -1.82 -15.21
N VAL A 194 14.40 -2.93 -15.14
CA VAL A 194 13.94 -3.65 -16.35
C VAL A 194 12.48 -3.34 -16.65
N ASP A 195 11.58 -3.54 -15.67
CA ASP A 195 10.13 -3.41 -15.88
C ASP A 195 9.48 -2.46 -14.86
N GLY A 196 8.99 -1.32 -15.35
CA GLY A 196 8.35 -0.28 -14.55
C GLY A 196 6.89 -0.55 -14.16
N TRP A 197 6.25 -1.62 -14.64
CA TRP A 197 4.85 -1.96 -14.35
C TRP A 197 4.70 -3.14 -13.39
N LEU A 198 5.77 -3.91 -13.18
CA LEU A 198 5.70 -5.02 -12.25
C LEU A 198 5.55 -4.47 -10.81
N PRO A 199 4.54 -4.91 -10.05
CA PRO A 199 4.34 -4.44 -8.69
C PRO A 199 5.48 -4.93 -7.80
N TRP A 200 6.00 -4.02 -6.97
CA TRP A 200 7.00 -4.36 -5.96
C TRP A 200 6.27 -4.94 -4.74
N ILE A 201 6.08 -6.27 -4.71
CA ILE A 201 5.28 -6.98 -3.70
C ILE A 201 6.11 -7.15 -2.41
N HIS A 202 5.52 -6.82 -1.27
CA HIS A 202 6.11 -6.97 0.06
C HIS A 202 5.48 -8.10 0.86
N ASP A 203 4.17 -8.33 0.67
CA ASP A 203 3.44 -9.41 1.33
C ASP A 203 2.20 -9.78 0.51
N TYR A 204 1.76 -11.02 0.64
CA TYR A 204 0.48 -11.50 0.14
C TYR A 204 0.02 -12.72 0.93
N PHE A 205 -1.27 -12.80 1.19
CA PHE A 205 -1.84 -13.84 2.04
C PHE A 205 -3.35 -13.99 1.82
N PRO A 206 -3.93 -15.16 2.09
CA PRO A 206 -5.37 -15.34 2.01
C PRO A 206 -6.09 -14.54 3.11
N SER A 207 -7.27 -14.02 2.76
CA SER A 207 -8.22 -13.42 3.70
C SER A 207 -8.68 -14.41 4.77
N LEU A 208 -9.21 -13.91 5.89
CA LEU A 208 -9.67 -14.78 6.99
C LEU A 208 -10.80 -15.73 6.58
N ASP A 209 -11.72 -15.20 5.78
CA ASP A 209 -12.83 -15.94 5.18
C ASP A 209 -12.41 -16.81 3.98
N LYS A 210 -11.14 -16.72 3.55
CA LYS A 210 -10.53 -17.50 2.45
C LYS A 210 -11.19 -17.23 1.10
N THR A 211 -11.89 -16.10 0.95
CA THR A 211 -12.56 -15.71 -0.31
C THR A 211 -11.67 -14.88 -1.23
N SER A 212 -10.51 -14.42 -0.76
CA SER A 212 -9.60 -13.60 -1.56
C SER A 212 -8.15 -13.73 -1.11
N ILE A 213 -7.22 -13.30 -1.98
CA ILE A 213 -5.82 -13.09 -1.64
C ILE A 213 -5.56 -11.60 -1.53
N HIS A 214 -5.10 -11.14 -0.36
CA HIS A 214 -4.66 -9.77 -0.17
C HIS A 214 -3.22 -9.61 -0.67
N PHE A 215 -2.96 -8.48 -1.33
CA PHE A 215 -1.63 -8.08 -1.75
C PHE A 215 -1.25 -6.74 -1.12
N VAL A 216 -0.02 -6.67 -0.63
CA VAL A 216 0.63 -5.45 -0.16
C VAL A 216 1.87 -5.23 -1.02
N ALA A 217 1.84 -4.19 -1.83
CA ALA A 217 2.91 -3.79 -2.73
C ALA A 217 3.26 -2.32 -2.55
N GLN A 218 4.35 -1.88 -3.15
CA GLN A 218 4.88 -0.54 -2.98
C GLN A 218 5.17 0.16 -4.30
N ASN A 219 5.05 1.48 -4.25
CA ASN A 219 5.48 2.34 -5.34
C ASN A 219 6.98 2.62 -5.20
N ARG A 220 7.80 1.82 -5.90
CA ARG A 220 9.25 1.95 -5.98
C ARG A 220 9.71 3.32 -6.46
N ARG A 221 8.90 4.05 -7.26
CA ARG A 221 9.19 5.44 -7.63
C ARG A 221 9.47 6.33 -6.41
N ARG A 222 8.86 6.01 -5.27
CA ARG A 222 9.00 6.76 -4.02
C ARG A 222 10.34 6.58 -3.34
N CYS A 223 11.10 5.56 -3.70
CA CYS A 223 12.42 5.31 -3.18
C CYS A 223 13.43 6.31 -3.71
N ASP A 224 13.38 6.60 -5.00
CA ASP A 224 14.33 7.47 -5.69
C ASP A 224 13.64 8.77 -6.11
N THR A 225 13.45 9.71 -5.18
CA THR A 225 12.79 11.00 -5.46
C THR A 225 13.79 12.14 -5.69
N GLY A 226 13.28 13.26 -6.24
CA GLY A 226 14.00 14.53 -6.37
C GLY A 226 14.89 14.65 -7.61
N ALA A 227 15.51 15.83 -7.76
CA ALA A 227 16.20 16.26 -8.98
C ALA A 227 17.34 15.32 -9.42
N ASP A 228 18.04 14.68 -8.48
CA ASP A 228 19.16 13.78 -8.77
C ASP A 228 18.70 12.41 -9.31
N ASN A 229 17.39 12.12 -9.28
CA ASN A 229 16.83 10.83 -9.71
C ASN A 229 15.78 10.99 -10.82
N LYS A 230 15.85 12.06 -11.61
CA LYS A 230 14.86 12.33 -12.68
C LYS A 230 14.63 11.13 -13.60
N ASP A 231 15.70 10.50 -14.07
CA ASP A 231 15.59 9.37 -15.00
C ASP A 231 14.97 8.13 -14.35
N LYS A 232 15.35 7.83 -13.10
CA LYS A 232 14.72 6.76 -12.32
C LYS A 232 13.26 7.05 -12.03
N MET A 233 12.93 8.29 -11.67
CA MET A 233 11.56 8.71 -11.47
C MET A 233 10.77 8.49 -12.76
N LYS A 234 11.27 8.97 -13.91
CA LYS A 234 10.65 8.78 -15.23
C LYS A 234 10.44 7.28 -15.52
N PHE A 235 11.46 6.45 -15.30
CA PHE A 235 11.38 5.00 -15.46
C PHE A 235 10.29 4.36 -14.58
N TRP A 236 10.20 4.76 -13.30
CA TRP A 236 9.21 4.23 -12.36
C TRP A 236 7.85 4.94 -12.40
N ALA A 237 7.67 5.96 -13.25
CA ALA A 237 6.38 6.62 -13.45
C ALA A 237 5.23 5.61 -13.63
N PRO A 238 5.38 4.55 -14.44
CA PRO A 238 4.29 3.63 -14.70
C PRO A 238 3.77 2.88 -13.47
N GLN A 239 4.54 2.73 -12.39
CA GLN A 239 4.01 2.15 -11.15
C GLN A 239 2.87 2.97 -10.55
N VAL A 240 2.81 4.29 -10.82
CA VAL A 240 1.69 5.14 -10.40
C VAL A 240 0.40 4.70 -11.11
N SER A 241 0.48 4.17 -12.33
CA SER A 241 -0.71 3.66 -13.04
C SER A 241 -1.36 2.48 -12.32
N LEU A 242 -0.59 1.69 -11.56
CA LEU A 242 -1.11 0.57 -10.77
C LEU A 242 -2.08 1.01 -9.66
N PHE A 243 -2.08 2.29 -9.28
CA PHE A 243 -3.01 2.86 -8.31
C PHE A 243 -4.32 3.33 -8.96
N GLN A 244 -4.35 3.44 -10.28
CA GLN A 244 -5.41 4.12 -11.01
C GLN A 244 -6.41 3.13 -11.58
N GLY A 245 -7.34 2.57 -10.82
CA GLY A 245 -8.27 1.54 -11.32
C GLY A 245 -8.86 1.84 -12.70
N ILE A 246 -8.85 0.85 -13.61
CA ILE A 246 -9.38 0.97 -14.98
C ILE A 246 -10.66 0.17 -15.16
N PRO A 247 -11.59 0.68 -16.00
CA PRO A 247 -12.75 -0.08 -16.42
C PRO A 247 -12.37 -1.10 -17.50
N VAL A 248 -12.80 -2.35 -17.34
CA VAL A 248 -12.48 -3.47 -18.24
C VAL A 248 -13.76 -4.21 -18.62
N VAL A 249 -13.83 -4.63 -19.88
CA VAL A 249 -14.85 -5.55 -20.40
C VAL A 249 -14.25 -6.94 -20.47
N VAL A 250 -14.96 -7.92 -19.92
CA VAL A 250 -14.63 -9.34 -20.04
C VAL A 250 -15.45 -9.91 -21.18
N GLU A 251 -14.78 -10.41 -22.21
CA GLU A 251 -15.41 -11.03 -23.37
C GLU A 251 -15.34 -12.54 -23.20
N ASP A 252 -16.47 -13.14 -22.81
CA ASP A 252 -16.59 -14.60 -22.73
C ASP A 252 -16.90 -15.15 -24.13
N PRO A 253 -15.99 -15.96 -24.71
CA PRO A 253 -16.20 -16.56 -26.02
C PRO A 253 -17.46 -17.45 -26.08
N ASN A 254 -17.92 -17.99 -24.95
CA ASN A 254 -19.09 -18.85 -24.90
C ASN A 254 -20.42 -18.08 -24.87
N LEU A 255 -20.42 -16.83 -24.38
CA LEU A 255 -21.62 -15.99 -24.31
C LEU A 255 -21.90 -15.24 -25.63
N ALA A 256 -20.88 -15.04 -26.47
CA ALA A 256 -21.01 -14.34 -27.75
C ALA A 256 -21.86 -15.11 -28.82
N GLY A 257 -22.24 -16.37 -28.55
CA GLY A 257 -22.80 -17.30 -29.53
C GLY A 257 -24.33 -17.51 -29.54
N THR A 258 -25.15 -16.72 -28.86
CA THR A 258 -26.62 -16.89 -28.94
C THR A 258 -27.27 -16.30 -30.21
N LYS A 259 -26.48 -15.78 -31.16
CA LYS A 259 -26.96 -15.67 -32.55
C LYS A 259 -26.71 -16.99 -33.28
N PRO A 260 -27.76 -17.74 -33.64
CA PRO A 260 -27.61 -19.06 -34.27
C PRO A 260 -27.05 -18.89 -35.68
N GLU A 261 -25.74 -19.06 -35.85
CA GLU A 261 -25.16 -19.27 -37.19
C GLU A 261 -25.48 -20.69 -37.69
N PRO A 262 -25.74 -20.85 -38.99
CA PRO A 262 -26.16 -22.11 -39.58
C PRO A 262 -25.05 -23.16 -39.49
N LYS A 263 -25.44 -24.32 -38.93
CA LYS A 263 -24.62 -25.51 -38.65
C LYS A 263 -23.70 -25.89 -39.81
N SER A 264 -22.41 -25.62 -39.68
CA SER A 264 -21.36 -26.27 -40.46
C SER A 264 -21.17 -27.71 -39.95
N THR A 265 -21.32 -28.69 -40.85
CA THR A 265 -21.46 -30.12 -40.56
C THR A 265 -20.13 -30.89 -40.44
N HIS A 266 -19.02 -30.25 -40.10
CA HIS A 266 -17.74 -30.95 -39.93
C HIS A 266 -17.29 -30.98 -38.47
N GLY A 267 -17.71 -32.04 -37.78
CA GLY A 267 -17.40 -32.36 -36.39
C GLY A 267 -15.93 -32.70 -36.19
N ARG A 268 -15.12 -31.70 -35.85
CA ARG A 268 -13.82 -31.89 -35.22
C ARG A 268 -14.01 -31.73 -33.72
N ARG A 269 -13.79 -32.81 -32.95
CA ARG A 269 -13.76 -32.76 -31.47
C ARG A 269 -12.57 -31.89 -31.05
N ILE A 270 -12.80 -30.59 -30.88
CA ILE A 270 -11.85 -29.69 -30.23
C ILE A 270 -11.84 -30.08 -28.74
N GLY A 271 -10.65 -30.29 -28.19
CA GLY A 271 -10.43 -30.61 -26.79
C GLY A 271 -11.10 -29.59 -25.88
N LYS A 272 -11.51 -30.04 -24.70
CA LYS A 272 -12.33 -29.30 -23.73
C LYS A 272 -11.53 -28.23 -22.97
N ASP A 273 -10.57 -27.60 -23.65
CA ASP A 273 -9.82 -26.48 -23.11
C ASP A 273 -10.76 -25.28 -23.17
N ALA A 274 -11.35 -24.94 -22.02
CA ALA A 274 -12.22 -23.79 -21.90
C ALA A 274 -11.47 -22.57 -22.44
N ALA A 275 -11.99 -21.96 -23.51
CA ALA A 275 -11.33 -20.85 -24.15
C ALA A 275 -11.10 -19.73 -23.11
N THR A 276 -9.84 -19.34 -22.91
CA THR A 276 -9.46 -18.28 -21.99
C THR A 276 -10.21 -16.99 -22.35
N PRO A 277 -10.85 -16.31 -21.39
CA PRO A 277 -11.57 -15.07 -21.67
C PRO A 277 -10.62 -14.02 -22.26
N THR A 278 -11.11 -13.25 -23.23
CA THR A 278 -10.40 -12.08 -23.74
C THR A 278 -10.81 -10.84 -22.97
N TYR A 279 -9.88 -9.90 -22.82
CA TYR A 279 -10.11 -8.68 -22.05
C TYR A 279 -9.83 -7.48 -22.92
N ARG A 280 -10.58 -6.41 -22.73
CA ARG A 280 -10.32 -5.11 -23.34
C ARG A 280 -10.66 -3.97 -22.39
N LEU A 281 -10.07 -2.81 -22.62
CA LEU A 281 -10.45 -1.60 -21.90
C LEU A 281 -11.87 -1.19 -22.32
N ALA A 282 -12.69 -0.80 -21.36
CA ALA A 282 -14.01 -0.29 -21.66
C ALA A 282 -13.91 1.14 -22.23
N SER A 283 -14.70 1.46 -23.25
CA SER A 283 -14.80 2.83 -23.75
C SER A 283 -15.63 3.73 -22.82
N SER A 284 -16.40 3.13 -21.89
CA SER A 284 -17.13 3.85 -20.84
C SER A 284 -17.38 3.00 -19.59
N PHE A 285 -17.66 3.64 -18.46
CA PHE A 285 -18.04 2.92 -17.22
C PHE A 285 -19.31 2.09 -17.37
N GLN A 286 -20.28 2.53 -18.18
CA GLN A 286 -21.54 1.78 -18.37
C GLN A 286 -21.34 0.48 -19.16
N GLU A 287 -20.29 0.43 -19.98
CA GLU A 287 -19.93 -0.75 -20.75
C GLU A 287 -19.11 -1.75 -19.92
N ALA A 288 -18.39 -1.25 -18.89
CA ALA A 288 -17.44 -2.03 -18.13
C ALA A 288 -18.13 -3.16 -17.35
N THR A 289 -17.58 -4.37 -17.47
CA THR A 289 -17.95 -5.49 -16.59
C THR A 289 -17.36 -5.27 -15.19
N HIS A 290 -16.18 -4.65 -15.14
CA HIS A 290 -15.49 -4.28 -13.89
C HIS A 290 -15.08 -2.82 -13.96
N ASN A 291 -15.57 -2.01 -13.04
CA ASN A 291 -15.37 -0.55 -13.07
C ASN A 291 -13.95 -0.11 -12.66
N ALA A 292 -13.26 -0.89 -11.83
CA ALA A 292 -11.95 -0.53 -11.32
C ALA A 292 -11.13 -1.78 -11.00
N THR A 293 -10.20 -2.12 -11.89
CA THR A 293 -9.23 -3.20 -11.69
C THR A 293 -7.85 -2.80 -12.21
N ARG A 294 -6.81 -3.55 -11.86
CA ARG A 294 -5.45 -3.37 -12.41
C ARG A 294 -4.67 -4.65 -12.64
N PHE A 295 -5.10 -5.77 -12.10
CA PHE A 295 -4.42 -7.03 -12.27
C PHE A 295 -5.42 -8.09 -12.73
N GLN A 296 -4.99 -8.91 -13.70
CA GLN A 296 -5.58 -10.23 -13.90
C GLN A 296 -4.89 -11.18 -12.92
N CYS A 297 -5.70 -11.90 -12.15
CA CYS A 297 -5.24 -12.85 -11.14
C CYS A 297 -5.55 -14.25 -11.64
N ARG A 298 -4.55 -14.95 -12.20
CA ARG A 298 -4.73 -16.28 -12.79
C ARG A 298 -4.35 -17.35 -11.78
N PHE A 299 -5.34 -17.92 -11.13
CA PHE A 299 -5.19 -18.98 -10.16
C PHE A 299 -5.05 -20.34 -10.84
N HIS A 300 -4.19 -21.19 -10.33
CA HIS A 300 -4.06 -22.55 -10.86
C HIS A 300 -3.65 -23.58 -9.80
N HIS A 301 -4.20 -24.78 -9.94
CA HIS A 301 -3.95 -25.96 -9.11
C HIS A 301 -4.39 -27.23 -9.85
N GLY A 302 -3.58 -28.31 -9.83
CA GLY A 302 -3.98 -29.59 -10.42
C GLY A 302 -4.36 -29.52 -11.91
N GLY A 303 -3.71 -28.63 -12.68
CA GLY A 303 -4.00 -28.38 -14.10
C GLY A 303 -5.25 -27.56 -14.39
N THR A 304 -6.01 -27.16 -13.37
CA THR A 304 -7.15 -26.24 -13.51
C THR A 304 -6.66 -24.81 -13.38
N THR A 305 -7.11 -23.92 -14.27
CA THR A 305 -6.75 -22.50 -14.26
C THR A 305 -8.01 -21.65 -14.35
N ILE A 306 -8.16 -20.67 -13.44
CA ILE A 306 -9.29 -19.74 -13.41
C ILE A 306 -8.74 -18.32 -13.18
N THR A 307 -9.21 -17.36 -13.98
CA THR A 307 -8.77 -15.95 -13.88
C THR A 307 -9.84 -15.07 -13.27
N THR A 308 -9.47 -14.28 -12.27
CA THR A 308 -10.30 -13.20 -11.72
C THR A 308 -9.62 -11.84 -11.95
N LEU A 309 -10.31 -10.75 -11.57
CA LEU A 309 -9.80 -9.39 -11.69
C LEU A 309 -9.61 -8.79 -10.29
N SER A 310 -8.50 -8.09 -10.08
CA SER A 310 -8.20 -7.49 -8.78
C SER A 310 -9.24 -6.45 -8.37
N VAL A 311 -9.46 -6.32 -7.06
CA VAL A 311 -10.35 -5.34 -6.44
C VAL A 311 -9.55 -4.44 -5.49
N PHE A 312 -9.75 -3.14 -5.63
CA PHE A 312 -9.16 -2.14 -4.74
C PHE A 312 -10.05 -1.89 -3.51
N PRO A 313 -9.48 -1.71 -2.32
CA PRO A 313 -10.25 -1.39 -1.11
C PRO A 313 -10.82 0.04 -1.12
N PHE A 314 -10.24 0.93 -1.93
CA PHE A 314 -10.69 2.30 -2.13
C PHE A 314 -10.10 2.84 -3.44
N ASP A 315 -10.68 3.93 -3.94
CA ASP A 315 -10.18 4.61 -5.14
C ASP A 315 -9.06 5.61 -4.76
N TYR A 316 -7.82 5.29 -5.15
CA TYR A 316 -6.65 6.13 -4.88
C TYR A 316 -6.72 7.49 -5.59
N GLU A 317 -7.35 7.56 -6.76
CA GLU A 317 -7.53 8.83 -7.48
C GLU A 317 -8.53 9.72 -6.72
N PHE A 318 -9.59 9.13 -6.18
CA PHE A 318 -10.54 9.84 -5.32
C PHE A 318 -9.85 10.34 -4.03
N VAL A 319 -9.01 9.51 -3.39
CA VAL A 319 -8.22 9.95 -2.23
C VAL A 319 -7.32 11.14 -2.61
N ASN A 320 -6.66 11.07 -3.77
CA ASN A 320 -5.82 12.16 -4.28
C ASN A 320 -6.63 13.46 -4.49
N GLN A 321 -7.84 13.35 -5.04
CA GLN A 321 -8.76 14.46 -5.24
C GLN A 321 -9.20 15.08 -3.89
N GLN A 322 -9.57 14.27 -2.90
CA GLN A 322 -9.95 14.72 -1.56
C GLN A 322 -8.81 15.45 -0.84
N LYS A 323 -7.55 15.17 -1.20
CA LYS A 323 -6.36 15.89 -0.73
C LYS A 323 -6.02 17.12 -1.58
N HIS A 324 -6.92 17.52 -2.49
CA HIS A 324 -6.75 18.64 -3.41
C HIS A 324 -5.49 18.53 -4.29
N LYS A 325 -5.11 17.30 -4.66
CA LYS A 325 -3.99 17.05 -5.57
C LYS A 325 -4.52 16.78 -6.98
N LYS A 326 -4.00 17.52 -7.96
CA LYS A 326 -4.46 17.47 -9.35
C LYS A 326 -3.91 16.27 -10.13
N THR A 327 -2.76 15.77 -9.72
CA THR A 327 -2.06 14.65 -10.35
C THR A 327 -1.54 13.72 -9.26
N MET A 328 -1.37 12.44 -9.60
CA MET A 328 -0.72 11.43 -8.76
C MET A 328 0.79 11.33 -9.00
N ILE A 329 1.28 12.09 -9.99
CA ILE A 329 2.69 12.13 -10.38
C ILE A 329 3.10 13.59 -10.61
N PHE A 330 4.16 14.06 -9.95
CA PHE A 330 4.72 15.37 -10.27
C PHE A 330 5.74 15.29 -11.42
N PRO A 331 6.02 16.43 -12.10
CA PRO A 331 7.06 16.50 -13.11
C PRO A 331 8.40 15.92 -12.63
N PRO A 332 9.20 15.31 -13.52
CA PRO A 332 10.50 14.77 -13.16
C PRO A 332 11.38 15.78 -12.42
N GLY A 333 11.82 15.41 -11.22
CA GLY A 333 12.72 16.22 -10.38
C GLY A 333 12.03 16.94 -9.22
N ASP A 334 10.70 16.95 -9.17
CA ASP A 334 9.98 17.37 -7.98
C ASP A 334 10.12 16.38 -6.82
N ARG A 335 9.87 16.88 -5.61
CA ARG A 335 9.79 16.04 -4.42
C ARG A 335 8.38 15.47 -4.35
N ASP A 336 8.23 14.28 -4.89
CA ASP A 336 7.01 13.47 -4.82
C ASP A 336 6.53 13.24 -3.35
N THR A 337 7.37 13.49 -2.34
CA THR A 337 7.17 13.22 -0.89
C THR A 337 5.84 13.66 -0.27
N GLN A 338 5.10 14.59 -0.87
CA GLN A 338 3.80 15.01 -0.34
C GLN A 338 2.66 14.00 -0.57
N LEU A 339 2.83 13.02 -1.46
CA LEU A 339 1.81 12.02 -1.82
C LEU A 339 2.04 10.66 -1.12
N PHE A 340 2.26 10.67 0.20
CA PHE A 340 2.58 9.45 0.96
C PHE A 340 1.46 8.39 0.95
N TRP A 341 0.22 8.75 0.60
CA TRP A 341 -0.86 7.76 0.41
C TRP A 341 -0.65 6.92 -0.86
N LEU A 342 0.27 7.30 -1.75
CA LEU A 342 0.67 6.54 -2.94
C LEU A 342 1.94 5.72 -2.70
N SER A 343 2.38 5.59 -1.45
CA SER A 343 3.51 4.72 -1.10
C SER A 343 3.11 3.25 -1.14
N GLN A 344 1.89 2.93 -0.69
CA GLN A 344 1.39 1.56 -0.52
C GLN A 344 0.27 1.26 -1.49
N LEU A 345 0.52 0.27 -2.35
CA LEU A 345 -0.47 -0.34 -3.22
C LEU A 345 -1.08 -1.55 -2.51
N VAL A 346 -2.37 -1.45 -2.18
CA VAL A 346 -3.12 -2.53 -1.54
C VAL A 346 -4.29 -2.89 -2.43
N PHE A 347 -4.40 -4.17 -2.77
CA PHE A 347 -5.51 -4.71 -3.55
C PHE A 347 -5.75 -6.16 -3.17
N THR A 348 -6.80 -6.74 -3.73
CA THR A 348 -7.19 -8.13 -3.49
C THR A 348 -7.43 -8.83 -4.81
N CYS A 349 -7.13 -10.12 -4.87
CA CYS A 349 -7.56 -11.00 -5.96
C CYS A 349 -8.66 -11.90 -5.41
N PRO A 350 -9.93 -11.77 -5.87
CA PRO A 350 -11.00 -12.69 -5.48
C PRO A 350 -10.61 -14.12 -5.81
N LEU A 351 -10.75 -15.04 -4.85
CA LEU A 351 -10.41 -16.45 -5.01
C LEU A 351 -11.63 -17.20 -5.58
N PRO A 352 -11.48 -17.89 -6.72
CA PRO A 352 -12.54 -18.74 -7.26
C PRO A 352 -13.07 -19.73 -6.23
N GLU A 353 -14.39 -19.93 -6.20
CA GLU A 353 -15.06 -20.81 -5.23
C GLU A 353 -14.49 -22.23 -5.24
N GLU A 354 -14.08 -22.71 -6.42
CA GLU A 354 -13.46 -24.02 -6.63
C GLU A 354 -12.13 -24.20 -5.88
N PHE A 355 -11.41 -23.10 -5.60
CA PHE A 355 -10.13 -23.10 -4.92
C PHE A 355 -10.23 -22.76 -3.43
N GLN A 356 -11.35 -22.24 -2.94
CA GLN A 356 -11.53 -21.92 -1.52
C GLN A 356 -11.34 -23.13 -0.59
N PRO A 357 -11.82 -24.35 -0.90
CA PRO A 357 -11.58 -25.54 -0.07
C PRO A 357 -10.10 -25.90 0.08
N LEU A 358 -9.24 -25.53 -0.86
CA LEU A 358 -7.79 -25.83 -0.79
C LEU A 358 -7.11 -25.06 0.36
N LEU A 359 -7.67 -23.91 0.74
CA LEU A 359 -7.22 -23.08 1.85
C LEU A 359 -7.93 -23.42 3.17
N ALA A 360 -8.95 -24.28 3.14
CA ALA A 360 -9.54 -24.83 4.34
C ALA A 360 -8.51 -25.70 5.07
N SER A 361 -8.51 -25.64 6.41
CA SER A 361 -7.51 -26.36 7.18
C SER A 361 -7.84 -27.85 7.22
N PRO A 362 -6.84 -28.73 7.08
CA PRO A 362 -7.06 -30.17 6.99
C PRO A 362 -7.72 -30.76 8.25
N SER A 363 -7.68 -30.06 9.39
CA SER A 363 -8.28 -30.47 10.66
C SER A 363 -9.78 -30.74 10.59
N SER A 364 -10.51 -30.17 9.62
CA SER A 364 -11.95 -30.43 9.45
C SER A 364 -12.27 -31.69 8.63
N LEU A 365 -11.28 -32.31 7.98
CA LEU A 365 -11.50 -33.38 6.98
C LEU A 365 -10.96 -34.76 7.39
N ILE A 366 -10.26 -34.90 8.52
CA ILE A 366 -9.62 -36.17 8.91
C ILE A 366 -10.33 -36.79 10.11
N THR A 367 -11.28 -37.70 9.87
CA THR A 367 -11.90 -38.56 10.89
C THR A 367 -11.29 -39.97 10.97
N THR A 368 -10.22 -40.27 10.22
CA THR A 368 -9.61 -41.62 10.20
C THR A 368 -8.15 -41.64 10.66
N GLU A 369 -7.86 -42.48 11.65
CA GLU A 369 -6.56 -42.52 12.36
C GLU A 369 -5.36 -42.91 11.50
N SER A 370 -5.57 -43.52 10.33
CA SER A 370 -4.50 -43.97 9.43
C SER A 370 -3.79 -42.84 8.67
N SER A 371 -4.31 -41.61 8.69
CA SER A 371 -3.83 -40.49 7.84
C SER A 371 -2.87 -39.53 8.55
N LYS A 372 -2.58 -39.72 9.85
CA LYS A 372 -1.79 -38.76 10.65
C LYS A 372 -0.33 -38.58 10.19
N LYS A 373 0.27 -39.54 9.48
CA LYS A 373 1.69 -39.47 9.10
C LYS A 373 1.94 -38.72 7.78
N VAL A 374 0.92 -38.55 6.93
CA VAL A 374 1.02 -37.77 5.68
C VAL A 374 0.82 -36.27 5.93
N ALA A 375 0.04 -35.91 6.95
CA ALA A 375 -0.38 -34.54 7.20
C ALA A 375 0.72 -33.54 7.64
N ILE A 376 1.93 -34.00 8.02
CA ILE A 376 2.99 -33.12 8.54
C ILE A 376 3.80 -32.48 7.39
N ASP A 377 4.04 -33.21 6.30
CA ASP A 377 4.86 -32.69 5.18
C ASP A 377 4.06 -31.68 4.32
N ASP A 378 2.74 -31.87 4.24
CA ASP A 378 1.83 -31.05 3.42
C ASP A 378 1.66 -29.60 3.92
N GLN A 379 2.04 -29.29 5.16
CA GLN A 379 1.91 -27.91 5.70
C GLN A 379 2.95 -26.95 5.11
N HIS A 380 4.05 -27.47 4.59
CA HIS A 380 5.13 -26.67 4.02
C HIS A 380 4.93 -26.38 2.52
N GLN A 381 3.99 -27.06 1.87
CA GLN A 381 3.72 -26.89 0.45
C GLN A 381 2.63 -25.83 0.19
N PRO A 382 2.74 -25.06 -0.91
CA PRO A 382 1.68 -24.17 -1.35
C PRO A 382 0.38 -24.93 -1.60
N ALA A 383 -0.75 -24.36 -1.18
CA ALA A 383 -2.06 -24.96 -1.44
C ALA A 383 -2.53 -24.72 -2.89
N LEU A 384 -2.16 -23.58 -3.46
CA LEU A 384 -2.37 -23.23 -4.86
C LEU A 384 -1.38 -22.14 -5.26
N TYR A 385 -1.42 -21.75 -6.53
CA TYR A 385 -0.57 -20.70 -7.08
C TYR A 385 -1.41 -19.62 -7.77
N VAL A 386 -0.87 -18.40 -7.84
CA VAL A 386 -1.48 -17.30 -8.57
C VAL A 386 -0.45 -16.59 -9.43
N ASP A 387 -0.82 -16.30 -10.68
CA ASP A 387 -0.10 -15.33 -11.50
C ASP A 387 -0.73 -13.96 -11.32
N LEU A 388 0.12 -12.96 -11.23
CA LEU A 388 -0.29 -11.56 -11.13
C LEU A 388 0.18 -10.80 -12.37
N ILE A 389 -0.78 -10.51 -13.25
CA ILE A 389 -0.53 -9.86 -14.54
C ILE A 389 -1.03 -8.40 -14.48
N PRO A 390 -0.15 -7.39 -14.43
CA PRO A 390 -0.55 -5.99 -14.46
C PRO A 390 -1.17 -5.62 -15.82
N ILE A 391 -2.31 -4.93 -15.77
CA ILE A 391 -2.92 -4.30 -16.95
C ILE A 391 -2.24 -2.95 -17.17
N ARG A 392 -1.29 -2.98 -18.11
CA ARG A 392 -0.37 -1.87 -18.40
C ARG A 392 -1.09 -0.79 -19.18
N THR A 393 -1.41 0.31 -18.51
CA THR A 393 -1.77 1.58 -19.16
C THR A 393 -0.74 2.63 -18.76
N PRO A 394 -0.71 3.79 -19.41
CA PRO A 394 0.05 4.93 -18.92
C PRO A 394 -0.50 5.40 -17.59
N VAL A 395 0.32 6.21 -16.93
CA VAL A 395 -0.14 7.06 -15.84
C VAL A 395 -1.06 8.12 -16.42
N ARG A 396 -2.27 8.21 -15.86
CA ARG A 396 -3.18 9.31 -16.13
C ARG A 396 -2.73 10.54 -15.34
N THR A 397 -2.55 11.66 -16.02
CA THR A 397 -2.17 12.94 -15.40
C THR A 397 -3.29 13.96 -15.46
N ASP A 398 -4.32 13.70 -16.24
CA ASP A 398 -5.42 14.61 -16.49
C ASP A 398 -6.55 14.43 -15.47
N TYR A 399 -7.17 15.55 -15.12
CA TYR A 399 -8.30 15.58 -14.18
C TYR A 399 -9.57 14.95 -14.79
N ASN A 400 -9.62 14.82 -16.11
CA ASN A 400 -10.83 14.50 -16.88
C ASN A 400 -11.32 13.06 -16.67
N LEU A 401 -10.44 12.09 -16.42
CA LEU A 401 -10.88 10.70 -16.23
C LEU A 401 -11.54 10.45 -14.87
N LEU A 402 -11.24 11.27 -13.87
CA LEU A 402 -12.01 11.29 -12.62
C LEU A 402 -13.37 11.97 -12.80
N LEU A 403 -13.43 13.00 -13.67
CA LEU A 403 -14.69 13.62 -14.06
C LEU A 403 -15.60 12.61 -14.77
N ASP A 404 -15.07 11.73 -15.62
CA ASP A 404 -15.87 10.69 -16.29
C ASP A 404 -16.51 9.70 -15.30
N LYS A 405 -15.86 9.42 -14.16
CA LYS A 405 -16.45 8.65 -13.04
C LYS A 405 -17.55 9.43 -12.32
N LEU A 406 -17.31 10.72 -12.07
CA LEU A 406 -18.17 11.56 -11.22
C LEU A 406 -19.34 12.20 -11.99
N TYR A 407 -19.20 12.35 -13.31
CA TYR A 407 -20.14 13.04 -14.17
C TYR A 407 -20.39 12.16 -15.40
N ALA A 408 -21.42 11.33 -15.32
CA ALA A 408 -21.85 10.43 -16.39
C ALA A 408 -22.26 11.13 -17.71
N GLU A 409 -22.23 12.47 -17.76
CA GLU A 409 -22.74 13.29 -18.86
C GLU A 409 -21.67 14.05 -19.65
N VAL A 410 -20.38 13.87 -19.36
CA VAL A 410 -19.34 14.52 -20.18
C VAL A 410 -19.32 13.85 -21.56
N ASN A 411 -19.57 14.65 -22.61
CA ASN A 411 -19.77 14.20 -23.99
C ASN A 411 -18.69 13.19 -24.45
N LYS A 412 -19.15 11.96 -24.73
CA LYS A 412 -18.40 10.76 -25.16
C LYS A 412 -17.61 10.87 -26.48
N THR A 413 -17.40 12.05 -27.05
CA THR A 413 -17.00 12.20 -28.46
C THR A 413 -15.50 12.20 -28.73
N SER A 414 -14.66 11.99 -27.71
CA SER A 414 -13.23 11.81 -27.92
C SER A 414 -12.78 10.54 -27.23
N GLU A 415 -13.12 9.37 -27.80
CA GLU A 415 -12.29 8.18 -27.59
C GLU A 415 -10.85 8.64 -27.82
N SER A 416 -10.00 8.53 -26.80
CA SER A 416 -8.68 9.11 -26.90
C SER A 416 -7.95 8.36 -28.01
N ALA A 417 -7.48 9.08 -29.03
CA ALA A 417 -6.70 8.52 -30.13
C ALA A 417 -5.56 7.63 -29.61
N TYR A 418 -5.08 7.93 -28.40
CA TYR A 418 -4.19 7.13 -27.60
C TYR A 418 -4.66 5.67 -27.38
N LEU A 419 -5.88 5.42 -26.88
CA LEU A 419 -6.35 4.05 -26.61
C LEU A 419 -6.37 3.21 -27.89
N GLN A 420 -6.82 3.80 -29.01
CA GLN A 420 -6.84 3.14 -30.30
C GLN A 420 -5.42 2.87 -30.85
N GLU A 421 -4.47 3.77 -30.60
CA GLU A 421 -3.08 3.59 -31.00
C GLU A 421 -2.40 2.45 -30.24
N VAL A 422 -2.64 2.37 -28.92
CA VAL A 422 -1.93 1.45 -28.02
C VAL A 422 -2.55 0.05 -27.99
N PHE A 423 -3.88 -0.02 -27.96
CA PHE A 423 -4.62 -1.26 -27.79
C PHE A 423 -5.43 -1.64 -29.04
N GLY A 424 -5.24 -0.92 -30.15
CA GLY A 424 -6.00 -1.10 -31.37
C GLY A 424 -7.45 -0.60 -31.24
N ARG A 425 -8.21 -0.70 -32.34
CA ARG A 425 -9.61 -0.21 -32.42
C ARG A 425 -10.56 -0.86 -31.42
N ASN A 426 -10.23 -2.05 -30.92
CA ASN A 426 -11.06 -2.80 -29.98
C ASN A 426 -10.54 -2.69 -28.53
N HIS A 427 -9.51 -1.87 -28.30
CA HIS A 427 -8.88 -1.69 -27.00
C HIS A 427 -8.45 -3.00 -26.31
N THR A 428 -8.08 -4.02 -27.10
CA THR A 428 -7.80 -5.38 -26.62
C THR A 428 -6.53 -5.40 -25.77
N ILE A 429 -6.64 -5.97 -24.57
CA ILE A 429 -5.51 -6.21 -23.68
C ILE A 429 -4.77 -7.45 -24.23
N PRO A 430 -3.42 -7.40 -24.36
CA PRO A 430 -2.62 -8.55 -24.78
C PRO A 430 -2.90 -9.81 -23.94
N SER A 431 -2.63 -10.98 -24.54
CA SER A 431 -2.67 -12.25 -23.81
C SER A 431 -1.80 -12.19 -22.55
N MET A 432 -2.23 -12.87 -21.49
CA MET A 432 -1.50 -12.96 -20.22
C MET A 432 -0.07 -13.50 -20.40
N ASP A 433 0.14 -14.40 -21.36
CA ASP A 433 1.45 -15.02 -21.60
C ASP A 433 2.42 -14.07 -22.31
N ASP A 434 1.89 -13.11 -23.08
CA ASP A 434 2.64 -12.05 -23.78
C ASP A 434 2.85 -10.79 -22.91
N ALA A 435 2.46 -10.87 -21.63
CA ALA A 435 2.58 -9.79 -20.67
C ALA A 435 3.63 -10.10 -19.60
N GLY A 436 4.39 -9.08 -19.20
CA GLY A 436 5.27 -9.18 -18.04
C GLY A 436 4.44 -9.30 -16.76
N ARG A 437 4.81 -10.23 -15.88
CA ARG A 437 3.98 -10.75 -14.78
C ARG A 437 4.84 -11.39 -13.69
N TRP A 438 4.25 -11.53 -12.50
CA TRP A 438 4.69 -12.53 -11.54
C TRP A 438 3.94 -13.83 -11.83
N GLU A 439 4.65 -14.92 -12.04
CA GLU A 439 4.08 -16.24 -12.32
C GLU A 439 4.38 -17.20 -11.16
N ASN A 440 3.39 -18.02 -10.80
CA ASN A 440 3.48 -19.04 -9.75
C ASN A 440 3.77 -18.47 -8.35
N LEU A 441 3.08 -17.40 -7.92
CA LEU A 441 3.15 -16.95 -6.52
C LEU A 441 2.50 -18.00 -5.61
N PRO A 442 3.25 -18.65 -4.70
CA PRO A 442 2.70 -19.70 -3.85
C PRO A 442 1.74 -19.17 -2.78
N ILE A 443 0.50 -19.64 -2.77
CA ILE A 443 -0.46 -19.32 -1.72
C ILE A 443 -0.42 -20.39 -0.63
N CYS A 444 -0.01 -19.96 0.55
CA CYS A 444 0.07 -20.82 1.72
C CYS A 444 -1.22 -20.82 2.53
N ARG A 445 -1.53 -21.96 3.15
CA ARG A 445 -2.64 -22.03 4.10
C ARG A 445 -2.33 -21.14 5.29
N ARG A 446 -3.34 -20.40 5.74
CA ARG A 446 -3.23 -19.63 6.98
C ARG A 446 -3.22 -20.61 8.15
N SER A 447 -2.31 -20.44 9.09
CA SER A 447 -2.33 -21.23 10.32
C SER A 447 -3.54 -20.83 11.17
N ASP A 448 -4.45 -21.76 11.41
CA ASP A 448 -5.63 -21.52 12.26
C ASP A 448 -5.25 -21.22 13.71
N ASN A 449 -4.02 -21.54 14.13
CA ASN A 449 -3.51 -21.23 15.47
C ASN A 449 -3.51 -19.72 15.78
N VAL A 450 -3.66 -18.86 14.76
CA VAL A 450 -3.78 -17.40 14.92
C VAL A 450 -5.18 -16.99 15.42
N LEU A 451 -6.19 -17.86 15.33
CA LEU A 451 -7.60 -17.46 15.46
C LEU A 451 -8.31 -17.88 16.74
N VAL A 452 -7.71 -18.74 17.55
CA VAL A 452 -8.34 -19.18 18.79
C VAL A 452 -7.71 -18.38 19.92
N PRO A 453 -8.33 -17.26 20.38
CA PRO A 453 -7.97 -16.73 21.69
C PRO A 453 -8.11 -17.90 22.67
N PRO A 454 -7.13 -18.12 23.56
CA PRO A 454 -7.24 -19.19 24.54
C PRO A 454 -8.59 -18.99 25.22
N SER A 455 -9.53 -19.89 24.94
CA SER A 455 -10.87 -19.84 25.52
C SER A 455 -10.60 -19.68 27.00
N SER A 456 -11.08 -18.58 27.58
CA SER A 456 -10.85 -18.27 28.98
C SER A 456 -11.51 -19.39 29.76
N SER A 457 -10.75 -20.48 29.96
CA SER A 457 -11.07 -21.59 30.81
C SER A 457 -10.94 -20.99 32.18
N LYS A 458 -11.97 -20.23 32.59
CA LYS A 458 -12.30 -20.00 33.97
C LYS A 458 -12.36 -21.40 34.54
N SER A 459 -11.28 -21.79 35.19
CA SER A 459 -11.14 -22.98 36.00
C SER A 459 -12.07 -22.82 37.21
N GLY A 460 -13.38 -22.79 36.95
CA GLY A 460 -14.42 -22.96 37.93
C GLY A 460 -14.61 -24.44 38.10
N GLY A 461 -13.95 -25.02 39.11
CA GLY A 461 -14.18 -26.38 39.53
C GLY A 461 -15.63 -26.55 39.99
N GLY A 462 -16.49 -27.00 39.08
CA GLY A 462 -17.86 -27.43 39.36
C GLY A 462 -18.12 -28.71 38.58
N ARG A 463 -17.95 -29.86 39.25
CA ARG A 463 -18.43 -31.14 38.74
C ARG A 463 -19.96 -31.10 38.77
N ASP A 464 -20.61 -30.87 37.65
CA ASP A 464 -21.95 -31.40 37.43
C ASP A 464 -22.08 -31.87 35.98
N GLN A 465 -22.29 -33.18 35.84
CA GLN A 465 -22.56 -33.86 34.59
C GLN A 465 -23.99 -33.50 34.16
N GLN A 466 -24.15 -32.57 33.23
CA GLN A 466 -25.39 -32.43 32.47
C GLN A 466 -25.12 -32.54 30.97
N GLN A 467 -25.96 -33.34 30.33
CA GLN A 467 -25.90 -33.77 28.94
C GLN A 467 -25.89 -32.60 27.94
N PRO A 468 -25.28 -32.77 26.76
CA PRO A 468 -25.28 -31.76 25.70
C PRO A 468 -26.66 -31.69 25.04
N SER A 469 -27.47 -30.70 25.42
CA SER A 469 -28.59 -30.27 24.61
C SER A 469 -28.06 -29.51 23.39
N MET A 470 -28.55 -29.87 22.19
CA MET A 470 -28.29 -29.14 20.95
C MET A 470 -28.96 -27.77 21.07
N VAL A 471 -28.17 -26.74 21.43
CA VAL A 471 -28.61 -25.35 21.48
C VAL A 471 -28.69 -24.84 20.03
N GLU A 472 -29.88 -24.38 19.63
CA GLU A 472 -30.08 -23.62 18.40
C GLU A 472 -29.15 -22.42 18.39
N ILE A 473 -28.24 -22.37 17.41
CA ILE A 473 -27.31 -21.27 17.22
C ILE A 473 -28.12 -20.10 16.64
N ASP A 474 -28.44 -19.12 17.47
CA ASP A 474 -29.02 -17.85 17.05
C ASP A 474 -28.07 -17.17 16.05
N THR A 475 -28.42 -17.26 14.76
CA THR A 475 -27.62 -16.81 13.59
C THR A 475 -27.40 -15.28 13.49
N ALA A 476 -27.69 -14.51 14.53
CA ALA A 476 -27.54 -13.05 14.55
C ALA A 476 -26.56 -12.52 15.62
N GLN A 477 -25.92 -13.41 16.39
CA GLN A 477 -24.90 -12.97 17.33
C GLN A 477 -23.63 -12.61 16.55
N GLU A 478 -23.46 -11.32 16.23
CA GLU A 478 -22.23 -10.77 15.65
C GLU A 478 -21.04 -11.41 16.37
N SER A 479 -20.22 -12.16 15.62
CA SER A 479 -19.11 -12.89 16.20
C SER A 479 -18.18 -11.87 16.86
N LYS A 480 -18.19 -11.83 18.20
CA LYS A 480 -17.34 -10.93 18.96
C LYS A 480 -15.90 -11.15 18.52
N LYS A 481 -15.25 -10.09 18.06
CA LYS A 481 -13.85 -10.16 17.63
C LYS A 481 -12.98 -10.61 18.81
N PRO A 482 -11.92 -11.40 18.56
CA PRO A 482 -11.10 -11.96 19.63
C PRO A 482 -10.33 -10.89 20.40
N TYR A 483 -10.03 -9.75 19.77
CA TYR A 483 -9.31 -8.65 20.39
C TYR A 483 -10.13 -7.36 20.35
N ARG A 484 -10.13 -6.63 21.47
CA ARG A 484 -10.66 -5.28 21.56
C ARG A 484 -9.66 -4.28 21.01
N LEU A 485 -8.41 -4.33 21.46
CA LEU A 485 -7.34 -3.43 21.02
C LEU A 485 -6.06 -4.19 20.73
N VAL A 486 -5.52 -3.98 19.54
CA VAL A 486 -4.22 -4.52 19.14
C VAL A 486 -3.25 -3.42 18.75
N ALA A 487 -1.95 -3.68 18.93
CA ALA A 487 -0.90 -2.80 18.46
C ALA A 487 0.00 -3.49 17.43
N CYS A 488 0.36 -2.77 16.39
CA CYS A 488 1.31 -3.19 15.38
C CYS A 488 2.56 -2.32 15.49
N THR A 489 3.75 -2.93 15.46
CA THR A 489 5.00 -2.18 15.42
C THR A 489 5.98 -2.78 14.41
N TRP A 490 6.71 -1.91 13.73
CA TRP A 490 7.83 -2.27 12.85
C TRP A 490 9.12 -1.91 13.58
N ALA A 491 10.01 -2.87 13.74
CA ALA A 491 11.22 -2.70 14.54
C ALA A 491 12.42 -3.39 13.89
N SER A 492 13.61 -2.95 14.24
CA SER A 492 14.87 -3.60 13.88
C SER A 492 15.79 -3.54 15.09
N SER A 493 16.58 -4.60 15.33
CA SER A 493 17.47 -4.67 16.49
C SER A 493 18.48 -3.52 16.52
N ALA A 494 18.92 -3.09 15.33
CA ALA A 494 19.71 -1.89 15.14
C ALA A 494 19.38 -1.21 13.82
N TYR A 495 19.37 0.13 13.81
CA TYR A 495 19.09 0.91 12.62
C TYR A 495 19.85 2.23 12.61
N LYS A 496 19.99 2.84 11.43
CA LYS A 496 20.49 4.22 11.32
C LYS A 496 19.31 5.17 11.21
N ARG A 497 19.33 6.27 11.97
CA ARG A 497 18.34 7.34 11.80
C ARG A 497 18.51 7.99 10.44
N ARG A 498 17.45 8.68 9.97
CA ARG A 498 17.46 9.33 8.66
C ARG A 498 18.66 10.27 8.53
N GLY A 499 19.52 10.01 7.56
CA GLY A 499 20.76 10.75 7.29
C GLY A 499 21.70 10.93 8.49
N ASP A 500 21.67 10.02 9.46
CA ASP A 500 22.61 9.97 10.59
C ASP A 500 23.68 8.92 10.32
N VAL A 501 24.91 9.20 10.80
CA VAL A 501 26.02 8.24 10.76
C VAL A 501 25.91 7.29 11.96
N HIS A 502 25.33 7.75 13.06
CA HIS A 502 25.19 6.97 14.28
C HIS A 502 24.08 5.91 14.14
N GLY A 503 24.45 4.67 14.46
CA GLY A 503 23.50 3.59 14.66
C GLY A 503 22.80 3.72 16.02
N VAL A 504 21.53 3.33 16.05
CA VAL A 504 20.74 3.07 17.25
C VAL A 504 20.69 1.56 17.41
N SER A 505 20.98 1.06 18.61
CA SER A 505 21.10 -0.38 18.91
C SER A 505 20.47 -0.78 20.25
N ASP A 506 19.70 0.11 20.87
CA ASP A 506 18.96 -0.15 22.11
C ASP A 506 17.52 -0.64 21.86
N SER A 507 17.17 -0.94 20.60
CA SER A 507 15.82 -1.37 20.21
C SER A 507 15.36 -2.65 20.91
N VAL A 508 16.27 -3.57 21.24
CA VAL A 508 15.95 -4.82 21.95
C VAL A 508 15.41 -4.51 23.36
N GLN A 509 16.10 -3.62 24.09
CA GLN A 509 15.67 -3.19 25.42
C GLN A 509 14.36 -2.41 25.34
N ARG A 510 14.26 -1.47 24.39
CA ARG A 510 13.04 -0.67 24.19
C ARG A 510 11.85 -1.55 23.84
N LEU A 511 11.99 -2.52 22.94
CA LEU A 511 10.88 -3.41 22.58
C LEU A 511 10.36 -4.18 23.80
N LYS A 512 11.25 -4.67 24.68
CA LYS A 512 10.84 -5.38 25.89
C LYS A 512 10.01 -4.48 26.83
N GLU A 513 10.51 -3.29 27.12
CA GLU A 513 9.81 -2.28 27.94
C GLU A 513 8.47 -1.88 27.29
N TRP A 514 8.49 -1.63 25.98
CA TRP A 514 7.34 -1.22 25.19
C TRP A 514 6.23 -2.28 25.22
N ILE A 515 6.56 -3.57 25.05
CA ILE A 515 5.58 -4.66 25.16
C ILE A 515 5.01 -4.73 26.57
N GLN A 516 5.86 -4.66 27.60
CA GLN A 516 5.40 -4.71 29.00
C GLN A 516 4.40 -3.60 29.30
N PHE A 517 4.75 -2.36 28.96
CA PHE A 517 3.89 -1.20 29.19
C PHE A 517 2.53 -1.36 28.49
N HIS A 518 2.53 -1.69 27.20
CA HIS A 518 1.30 -1.73 26.41
C HIS A 518 0.36 -2.87 26.85
N LEU A 519 0.90 -4.03 27.26
CA LEU A 519 0.09 -5.09 27.87
C LEU A 519 -0.49 -4.67 29.23
N MET A 520 0.22 -3.87 30.03
CA MET A 520 -0.29 -3.36 31.32
C MET A 520 -1.45 -2.37 31.17
N VAL A 521 -1.58 -1.70 30.02
CA VAL A 521 -2.63 -0.69 29.76
C VAL A 521 -3.74 -1.22 28.85
N ASP A 522 -3.99 -2.54 28.87
CA ASP A 522 -5.06 -3.22 28.13
C ASP A 522 -4.94 -3.20 26.59
N ILE A 523 -3.72 -3.34 26.04
CA ILE A 523 -3.59 -3.88 24.67
C ILE A 523 -3.65 -5.41 24.75
N ASP A 524 -4.62 -6.01 24.06
CA ASP A 524 -4.88 -7.44 24.15
C ASP A 524 -3.81 -8.27 23.42
N HIS A 525 -3.29 -7.74 22.30
CA HIS A 525 -2.31 -8.44 21.48
C HIS A 525 -1.39 -7.48 20.73
N ILE A 526 -0.14 -7.88 20.55
CA ILE A 526 0.89 -7.11 19.87
C ILE A 526 1.44 -7.89 18.67
N TYR A 527 1.50 -7.25 17.51
CA TYR A 527 2.12 -7.78 16.30
C TYR A 527 3.44 -7.05 16.02
N VAL A 528 4.55 -7.77 16.11
CA VAL A 528 5.89 -7.22 15.85
C VAL A 528 6.36 -7.65 14.47
N TYR A 529 6.69 -6.68 13.62
CA TYR A 529 7.31 -6.88 12.32
C TYR A 529 8.81 -6.60 12.45
N ASP A 530 9.61 -7.66 12.39
CA ASP A 530 11.05 -7.59 12.63
C ASP A 530 11.83 -7.43 11.33
N ASN A 531 12.37 -6.25 11.13
CA ASN A 531 13.24 -5.85 10.03
C ASN A 531 14.73 -5.87 10.41
N THR A 532 15.12 -6.75 11.31
CA THR A 532 16.54 -7.03 11.59
C THR A 532 17.17 -7.70 10.37
N ASP A 533 18.32 -7.19 9.91
CA ASP A 533 19.07 -7.80 8.82
C ASP A 533 19.81 -9.06 9.35
N THR A 534 19.15 -10.21 9.21
CA THR A 534 19.69 -11.49 9.70
C THR A 534 20.84 -12.02 8.85
N SER A 535 21.06 -11.49 7.64
CA SER A 535 22.22 -11.86 6.82
C SER A 535 23.54 -11.41 7.45
N ILE A 536 23.47 -10.41 8.36
CA ILE A 536 24.61 -9.85 9.08
C ILE A 536 24.79 -10.54 10.45
N THR A 537 23.74 -11.10 11.03
CA THR A 537 23.82 -11.81 12.32
C THR A 537 24.20 -13.27 12.10
N SER A 538 25.23 -13.73 12.80
CA SER A 538 25.77 -15.11 12.72
C SER A 538 24.85 -16.20 13.30
N GLY A 539 23.53 -15.99 13.33
CA GLY A 539 22.53 -16.87 13.91
C GLY A 539 21.18 -16.79 13.20
N ASN A 540 20.41 -17.88 13.23
CA ASN A 540 19.12 -18.01 12.55
C ASN A 540 17.97 -17.23 13.21
N SER A 541 18.22 -16.54 14.33
CA SER A 541 17.19 -15.86 15.13
C SER A 541 17.67 -14.47 15.53
N SER A 542 16.78 -13.47 15.44
CA SER A 542 17.09 -12.11 15.87
C SER A 542 16.88 -11.95 17.38
N ASP A 543 17.57 -10.98 17.98
CA ASP A 543 17.34 -10.63 19.40
C ASP A 543 15.89 -10.16 19.65
N LEU A 544 15.20 -9.62 18.64
CA LEU A 544 13.79 -9.24 18.74
C LEU A 544 12.87 -10.47 18.78
N TYR A 545 13.21 -11.54 18.08
CA TYR A 545 12.50 -12.81 18.19
C TYR A 545 12.56 -13.35 19.62
N ASP A 546 13.73 -13.32 20.26
CA ASP A 546 13.88 -13.79 21.63
C ASP A 546 13.06 -12.97 22.64
N VAL A 547 13.03 -11.64 22.46
CA VAL A 547 12.17 -10.75 23.26
C VAL A 547 10.70 -11.12 23.07
N THR A 548 10.20 -11.18 21.84
CA THR A 548 8.77 -11.45 21.55
C THR A 548 8.35 -12.82 22.05
N ARG A 549 9.17 -13.86 21.83
CA ARG A 549 8.92 -15.23 22.32
C ARG A 549 8.76 -15.30 23.83
N SER A 550 9.47 -14.46 24.60
CA SER A 550 9.38 -14.45 26.06
C SER A 550 8.02 -14.03 26.61
N PHE A 551 7.18 -13.37 25.80
CA PHE A 551 5.82 -12.97 26.19
C PHE A 551 4.73 -13.99 25.84
N GLY A 552 5.05 -15.01 25.04
CA GLY A 552 4.08 -16.02 24.60
C GLY A 552 3.30 -15.58 23.35
N ALA A 553 3.00 -16.57 22.49
CA ALA A 553 2.31 -16.35 21.22
C ALA A 553 0.84 -15.93 21.37
N ASP A 554 0.26 -16.09 22.57
CA ASP A 554 -1.07 -15.64 22.93
C ASP A 554 -1.16 -14.12 23.10
N ARG A 555 -0.04 -13.46 23.45
CA ARG A 555 0.03 -12.00 23.66
C ARG A 555 0.82 -11.28 22.58
N VAL A 556 1.81 -11.94 21.99
CA VAL A 556 2.71 -11.33 21.01
C VAL A 556 2.94 -12.26 19.82
N THR A 557 2.61 -11.77 18.62
CA THR A 557 2.92 -12.44 17.36
C THR A 557 4.14 -11.81 16.71
N TYR A 558 5.17 -12.62 16.48
CA TYR A 558 6.36 -12.26 15.73
C TYR A 558 6.17 -12.51 14.24
N ASN A 559 6.47 -11.50 13.41
CA ASN A 559 6.45 -11.58 11.94
C ASN A 559 7.86 -11.25 11.42
N PRO A 560 8.61 -12.21 10.85
CA PRO A 560 9.86 -11.89 10.18
C PRO A 560 9.57 -11.01 8.96
N TRP A 561 10.28 -9.89 8.84
CA TRP A 561 9.99 -8.89 7.81
C TRP A 561 11.27 -8.50 7.05
N PRO A 562 11.66 -9.24 6.00
CA PRO A 562 12.96 -9.04 5.35
C PRO A 562 13.02 -7.82 4.42
N CYS A 563 11.93 -7.10 4.20
CA CYS A 563 11.86 -6.00 3.25
C CYS A 563 12.80 -4.84 3.63
N LYS A 564 13.81 -4.49 2.82
CA LYS A 564 14.69 -3.37 3.16
C LYS A 564 14.01 -2.02 3.00
N ILE A 565 14.45 -1.06 3.81
CA ILE A 565 14.17 0.35 3.57
C ILE A 565 14.89 0.78 2.29
N CYS A 566 14.15 1.14 1.25
CA CYS A 566 14.75 1.53 -0.01
C CYS A 566 15.45 2.90 0.02
N ASN A 567 14.99 3.85 0.86
CA ASN A 567 15.65 5.12 1.06
C ASN A 567 15.45 5.63 2.50
N ASN A 568 16.55 6.04 3.14
CA ASN A 568 16.57 6.53 4.52
C ASN A 568 17.18 7.94 4.63
N ASN A 569 17.03 8.76 3.59
CA ASN A 569 17.51 10.13 3.56
C ASN A 569 16.63 11.06 4.42
N LYS A 570 17.21 12.18 4.86
CA LYS A 570 16.47 13.22 5.62
C LYS A 570 15.47 13.91 4.68
N PRO A 571 14.29 14.34 5.16
CA PRO A 571 13.29 15.04 4.34
C PRO A 571 13.82 16.28 3.58
N ALA A 572 14.85 16.94 4.12
CA ALA A 572 15.46 18.12 3.52
C ALA A 572 16.45 17.81 2.37
N GLN A 573 16.92 16.56 2.23
CA GLN A 573 17.87 16.19 1.18
C GLN A 573 17.29 16.35 -0.24
N SER A 574 18.17 16.36 -1.25
CA SER A 574 17.78 16.41 -2.66
C SER A 574 16.95 15.20 -3.07
N SER A 575 17.27 14.02 -2.52
CA SER A 575 16.53 12.78 -2.68
C SER A 575 16.06 12.21 -1.34
N PRO A 576 14.99 12.76 -0.74
CA PRO A 576 14.54 12.33 0.58
C PRO A 576 14.00 10.90 0.61
N GLY A 577 13.40 10.44 -0.51
CA GLY A 577 12.76 9.13 -0.64
C GLY A 577 11.75 8.81 0.47
N GLU A 578 11.32 7.54 0.55
CA GLU A 578 10.40 7.06 1.56
C GLU A 578 10.88 5.80 2.28
N ARG A 579 10.43 5.65 3.55
CA ARG A 579 10.62 4.44 4.36
C ARG A 579 9.60 3.39 3.96
N SER A 580 9.79 2.87 2.76
CA SER A 580 8.82 2.01 2.13
C SER A 580 8.51 0.80 3.04
N SER A 581 9.51 0.03 3.48
CA SER A 581 9.33 -1.16 4.34
C SER A 581 8.37 -1.01 5.54
N GLN A 582 8.48 0.08 6.30
CA GLN A 582 7.63 0.35 7.47
C GLN A 582 6.14 0.42 7.08
N TYR A 583 5.81 1.22 6.06
CA TYR A 583 4.42 1.38 5.62
C TYR A 583 3.80 0.11 5.03
N ALA A 584 4.61 -0.78 4.43
CA ALA A 584 4.11 -2.11 4.01
C ALA A 584 3.86 -3.02 5.20
N ALA A 585 4.72 -3.00 6.23
CA ALA A 585 4.47 -3.77 7.44
C ALA A 585 3.18 -3.32 8.14
N GLU A 586 2.95 -2.01 8.24
CA GLU A 586 1.70 -1.44 8.78
C GLU A 586 0.49 -1.88 7.94
N SER A 587 0.60 -1.82 6.60
CA SER A 587 -0.47 -2.25 5.69
C SER A 587 -0.75 -3.75 5.77
N SER A 588 0.30 -4.57 5.88
CA SER A 588 0.20 -6.02 6.11
C SER A 588 -0.49 -6.30 7.44
N CYS A 589 -0.05 -5.68 8.53
CA CYS A 589 -0.66 -5.85 9.86
C CYS A 589 -2.15 -5.50 9.84
N ARG A 590 -2.51 -4.36 9.24
CA ARG A 590 -3.91 -3.95 9.06
C ARG A 590 -4.72 -4.99 8.32
N LYS A 591 -4.22 -5.49 7.19
CA LYS A 591 -4.95 -6.43 6.34
C LYS A 591 -4.99 -7.84 6.91
N ARG A 592 -3.98 -8.25 7.66
CA ARG A 592 -3.88 -9.60 8.22
C ARG A 592 -4.69 -9.74 9.51
N TYR A 593 -4.68 -8.71 10.35
CA TYR A 593 -5.17 -8.79 11.72
C TYR A 593 -6.31 -7.82 12.04
N GLY A 594 -6.60 -6.82 11.18
CA GLY A 594 -7.63 -5.81 11.45
C GLY A 594 -9.04 -6.39 11.59
N GLU A 595 -9.35 -7.49 10.91
CA GLU A 595 -10.62 -8.20 11.05
C GLU A 595 -10.74 -8.94 12.39
N LEU A 596 -9.62 -9.22 13.08
CA LEU A 596 -9.57 -9.85 14.39
C LEU A 596 -9.66 -8.86 15.55
N SER A 597 -9.63 -7.55 15.26
CA SER A 597 -9.58 -6.50 16.27
C SER A 597 -10.69 -5.48 16.08
N GLU A 598 -11.27 -5.00 17.17
CA GLU A 598 -12.21 -3.86 17.12
C GLU A 598 -11.45 -2.55 16.87
N TRP A 599 -10.34 -2.36 17.60
CA TRP A 599 -9.42 -1.23 17.47
C TRP A 599 -8.00 -1.69 17.17
N MET A 600 -7.29 -0.92 16.35
CA MET A 600 -5.90 -1.17 15.98
C MET A 600 -5.09 0.12 16.00
N THR A 601 -3.87 0.04 16.51
CA THR A 601 -2.92 1.15 16.53
C THR A 601 -1.57 0.77 15.92
N PHE A 602 -0.86 1.76 15.37
CA PHE A 602 0.49 1.64 14.82
C PHE A 602 1.39 2.59 15.60
N ILE A 603 2.41 2.05 16.26
CA ILE A 603 3.23 2.80 17.21
C ILE A 603 4.69 2.35 17.04
N ASP A 604 5.60 3.30 16.89
CA ASP A 604 7.03 3.02 16.89
C ASP A 604 7.48 2.60 18.31
N ILE A 605 8.49 1.73 18.44
CA ILE A 605 8.92 1.20 19.75
C ILE A 605 9.52 2.24 20.71
N ASP A 606 9.71 3.49 20.27
CA ASP A 606 10.11 4.64 21.08
C ASP A 606 8.95 5.60 21.38
N GLU A 607 7.71 5.21 21.08
CA GLU A 607 6.47 5.94 21.35
C GLU A 607 5.54 5.13 22.27
N TYR A 608 4.80 5.82 23.14
CA TYR A 608 3.94 5.18 24.15
C TYR A 608 2.52 5.75 24.07
N MET A 609 1.54 4.86 23.99
CA MET A 609 0.14 5.23 23.98
C MET A 609 -0.43 5.15 25.41
N VAL A 610 -0.48 6.29 26.09
CA VAL A 610 -0.82 6.39 27.52
C VAL A 610 -2.33 6.59 27.72
N PRO A 611 -3.03 5.69 28.44
CA PRO A 611 -4.46 5.84 28.73
C PRO A 611 -4.76 7.06 29.60
N MET A 612 -5.90 7.72 29.32
CA MET A 612 -6.32 8.94 30.04
C MET A 612 -7.46 8.70 31.04
N LYS A 613 -8.01 7.48 31.11
CA LYS A 613 -9.13 7.13 31.97
C LYS A 613 -8.80 5.91 32.83
N GLN A 614 -9.37 5.90 34.03
CA GLN A 614 -9.32 4.75 34.93
C GLN A 614 -10.51 3.83 34.68
N ASN A 615 -10.31 2.53 34.87
CA ASN A 615 -11.37 1.53 34.93
C ASN A 615 -12.09 1.58 36.31
N GLU A 616 -13.03 0.65 36.52
CA GLU A 616 -13.80 0.57 37.78
C GLU A 616 -12.91 0.29 39.01
N ASP A 617 -11.76 -0.36 38.81
CA ASP A 617 -10.78 -0.67 39.85
C ASP A 617 -9.81 0.51 40.13
N GLY A 618 -9.93 1.62 39.40
CA GLY A 618 -9.06 2.79 39.54
C GLY A 618 -7.74 2.69 38.77
N GLU A 619 -7.54 1.66 37.94
CA GLU A 619 -6.36 1.47 37.12
C GLU A 619 -6.51 2.14 35.75
N TYR A 620 -5.43 2.75 35.25
CA TYR A 620 -5.47 3.40 33.94
C TYR A 620 -5.53 2.39 32.79
N SER A 621 -6.54 2.52 31.92
CA SER A 621 -6.85 1.55 30.87
C SER A 621 -7.35 2.22 29.59
N TRP A 622 -7.11 1.59 28.45
CA TRP A 622 -7.71 2.02 27.17
C TRP A 622 -9.17 1.58 27.01
N ARG A 623 -9.65 0.57 27.74
CA ARG A 623 -11.02 0.05 27.58
C ARG A 623 -12.09 1.13 27.81
N PRO A 624 -12.06 1.91 28.91
CA PRO A 624 -13.06 2.95 29.14
C PRO A 624 -13.05 4.05 28.07
N VAL A 625 -11.89 4.32 27.47
CA VAL A 625 -11.75 5.28 26.37
C VAL A 625 -12.44 4.75 25.11
N MET A 626 -12.17 3.51 24.74
CA MET A 626 -12.78 2.88 23.56
C MET A 626 -14.30 2.70 23.73
N ASP A 627 -14.77 2.32 24.91
CA ASP A 627 -16.20 2.16 25.17
C ASP A 627 -16.97 3.48 25.06
N GLU A 628 -16.33 4.60 25.41
CA GLU A 628 -16.87 5.92 25.15
C GLU A 628 -16.87 6.25 23.65
N MET A 629 -15.79 5.94 22.93
CA MET A 629 -15.73 6.19 21.49
C MET A 629 -16.79 5.40 20.73
N ASP A 630 -17.03 4.14 21.11
CA ASP A 630 -18.09 3.31 20.54
C ASP A 630 -19.48 3.89 20.82
N LYS A 631 -19.73 4.36 22.05
CA LYS A 631 -20.99 5.06 22.39
C LYS A 631 -21.20 6.32 21.56
N LEU A 632 -20.11 6.96 21.13
CA LEU A 632 -20.12 8.13 20.25
C LEU A 632 -20.10 7.76 18.76
N ASN A 633 -20.09 6.47 18.41
CA ASN A 633 -19.94 5.95 17.05
C ASN A 633 -18.70 6.52 16.34
N ILE A 634 -17.60 6.65 17.08
CA ILE A 634 -16.29 7.07 16.55
C ILE A 634 -15.49 5.81 16.23
N SER A 635 -14.96 5.73 15.01
CA SER A 635 -14.14 4.60 14.54
C SER A 635 -12.67 4.96 14.31
N ILE A 636 -12.32 6.25 14.42
CA ILE A 636 -10.96 6.75 14.21
C ILE A 636 -10.63 7.78 15.29
N MET A 637 -9.61 7.47 16.09
CA MET A 637 -9.02 8.42 17.04
C MET A 637 -7.74 9.02 16.46
N LYS A 638 -7.55 10.32 16.65
CA LYS A 638 -6.32 11.02 16.29
C LYS A 638 -5.72 11.66 17.53
N PHE A 639 -4.48 11.28 17.84
CA PHE A 639 -3.77 11.77 19.01
C PHE A 639 -2.76 12.85 18.65
N LEU A 640 -2.52 13.76 19.59
CA LEU A 640 -1.37 14.66 19.55
C LEU A 640 -0.17 13.94 20.16
N SER A 641 0.90 13.80 19.39
CA SER A 641 2.17 13.31 19.94
C SER A 641 2.86 14.43 20.73
N SER A 642 3.36 14.10 21.92
CA SER A 642 4.15 14.99 22.76
C SER A 642 5.43 14.30 23.21
N LYS A 643 6.51 15.07 23.38
CA LYS A 643 7.77 14.53 23.88
C LYS A 643 7.71 14.46 25.40
N GLY A 644 7.58 13.27 25.93
CA GLY A 644 7.78 12.99 27.35
C GLY A 644 9.24 12.72 27.67
N LYS A 645 9.69 13.11 28.86
CA LYS A 645 10.80 12.42 29.52
C LYS A 645 10.18 11.44 30.51
N PRO A 646 10.68 10.20 30.61
CA PRO A 646 10.28 9.31 31.70
C PRO A 646 10.40 10.06 33.03
N ARG A 647 9.39 9.93 33.89
CA ARG A 647 9.47 10.47 35.25
C ARG A 647 10.40 9.57 36.05
N VAL A 648 11.68 9.89 36.00
CA VAL A 648 12.78 9.09 36.57
C VAL A 648 12.55 8.81 38.06
N GLU A 649 11.82 9.71 38.74
CA GLU A 649 11.43 9.56 40.14
C GLU A 649 10.43 8.42 40.42
N PHE A 650 9.88 7.74 39.40
CA PHE A 650 9.00 6.56 39.53
C PHE A 650 9.61 5.28 38.93
N THR A 651 10.86 5.33 38.44
CA THR A 651 11.51 4.20 37.76
C THR A 651 12.56 3.48 38.62
N GLU A 652 12.73 3.90 39.87
CA GLU A 652 13.49 3.22 40.94
C GLU A 652 12.51 2.74 42.02
#